data_AF-A0A9D5BLW6-F1
#
_entry.id   AF-A0A9D5BLW6-F1
#
_cell.length_a   1.000
_cell.length_b   1.000
_cell.length_c   1.000
_cell.angle_alpha   90.00
_cell.angle_beta   90.00
_cell.angle_gamma   90.00
#
_symmetry.space_group_name_H-M   'P 1'
#
loop_
_entity.id
_entity.type
_entity.pdbx_description
1 polymer ?
#
loop_
_entity_poly.entity_id
_entity_poly.type
_entity_poly.pdbx_seq_one_letter_code
_entity_poly.pdbx_strand_id
1 'polypeptide(L)'
;MYNVMFAFTSPGAKVDNRFNNGRCPPNFRIQGQSCHRIGSMLPMPGQNPRFAQLYVYDTENEIENRMHGFRSKSGVDVNIVRKLSEMLYEHNVHAQSFRMARDRLCEEGVSDLKLRLISERRNDGRIYNQPTVSEVAALIVGDVDTAEKRDIIVQKQCGELQRIDEYHTSYLGYQYPLLFPYGEDGYRPNVRHRDKGTNIRHFTDITQSEQNNKDIPWEEATKRNRLTIREWLAFRIQSRSNEAQTLYTIEFQKRGLPHAHILIFLHPSNKYPTPSDIGRIISAEIPDQDTNEELYNLVKTHMIHGSCGFANRSSPCMKDGKCSKYFPKQFQPETIVNRDGFPVYRRRDNGHTILKNGIQVDNRNVVPYNAKLLTKYEAHINMEWCNQSTSIKYLFKYINKGYDRITAAIVPNDDGTSNQPQNIDEIKQYIDCRYVSPSEASWRIFSFPIHGRKPAVERLYFHCEGQNSVYYTDFDRINTVLEKPSVTESMFTSWFEANCKYPEAQNLTYSKFVSKFVYVKKKREWKPRQKGYTIGRLIWVPPTTGELYYLRLMLTHVKGPRSYNDIKTVNNVKYDTFRDACFAMGFIGDDREFIAAIKEANHWGSGQYLRLLFVHMLLSGSINRPRHVWSKTCHLLADGILYAQQRIANNRGIIFPIL
;
A
#
# COMPACT_ATOMS: atom_id res chain seq x y z
N MET A 1 18.22 7.53 -12.05
CA MET A 1 19.42 8.11 -12.69
C MET A 1 19.33 7.99 -14.21
N TYR A 2 19.44 6.78 -14.79
CA TYR A 2 19.33 6.57 -16.25
C TYR A 2 18.11 7.24 -16.91
N ASN A 3 16.88 7.09 -16.38
CA ASN A 3 15.72 7.73 -17.00
C ASN A 3 15.85 9.26 -17.12
N VAL A 4 16.43 9.92 -16.12
CA VAL A 4 16.60 11.38 -16.16
C VAL A 4 17.69 11.78 -17.15
N MET A 5 18.70 10.93 -17.40
CA MET A 5 19.69 11.15 -18.46
C MET A 5 19.06 11.14 -19.85
N PHE A 6 17.96 10.40 -20.03
CA PHE A 6 17.23 10.33 -21.29
C PHE A 6 15.98 11.23 -21.33
N ALA A 7 15.57 11.86 -20.23
CA ALA A 7 14.40 12.71 -20.22
C ALA A 7 14.53 13.87 -21.23
N PHE A 8 13.45 14.13 -21.98
CA PHE A 8 13.36 15.28 -22.88
C PHE A 8 13.09 16.57 -22.10
N THR A 9 12.59 16.44 -20.87
CA THR A 9 12.03 17.54 -20.10
C THR A 9 12.66 17.66 -18.72
N SER A 10 12.74 18.91 -18.25
CA SER A 10 13.26 19.26 -16.94
C SER A 10 12.13 19.42 -15.92
N PRO A 11 12.32 19.02 -14.65
CA PRO A 11 11.39 19.35 -13.57
C PRO A 11 11.49 20.84 -13.22
N GLY A 12 10.35 21.53 -13.11
CA GLY A 12 10.25 22.93 -12.72
C GLY A 12 9.41 23.11 -11.46
N ALA A 13 9.93 23.84 -10.47
CA ALA A 13 9.21 24.22 -9.26
C ALA A 13 9.68 25.60 -8.78
N LYS A 14 8.78 26.41 -8.19
CA LYS A 14 9.13 27.67 -7.54
C LYS A 14 9.40 27.39 -6.06
N VAL A 15 10.67 27.43 -5.65
CA VAL A 15 11.09 27.11 -4.28
C VAL A 15 11.06 28.37 -3.42
N ASP A 16 10.41 28.30 -2.27
CA ASP A 16 10.38 29.35 -1.24
C ASP A 16 11.37 29.00 -0.12
N ASN A 17 12.41 29.83 0.03
CA ASN A 17 13.54 29.60 0.92
C ASN A 17 13.46 30.36 2.27
N ARG A 18 12.33 31.00 2.59
CA ARG A 18 12.23 31.96 3.71
C ARG A 18 12.20 31.37 5.13
N PHE A 19 11.98 30.07 5.31
CA PHE A 19 11.53 29.49 6.61
C PHE A 19 12.49 28.49 7.29
N ASN A 20 13.77 28.47 6.93
CA ASN A 20 14.70 27.41 7.38
C ASN A 20 15.81 27.94 8.31
N ASN A 21 15.44 28.52 9.45
CA ASN A 21 16.33 29.20 10.40
C ASN A 21 16.44 28.53 11.80
N GLY A 22 15.91 27.31 11.98
CA GLY A 22 15.96 26.56 13.26
C GLY A 22 16.93 25.38 13.26
N ARG A 23 17.06 24.68 14.41
CA ARG A 23 17.91 23.47 14.61
C ARG A 23 17.24 22.14 14.24
N CYS A 24 16.06 22.17 13.62
CA CYS A 24 15.31 20.97 13.19
C CYS A 24 15.74 20.51 11.78
N PRO A 25 15.39 19.28 11.35
CA PRO A 25 15.63 18.83 9.98
C PRO A 25 15.05 19.83 8.95
N PRO A 26 15.82 20.18 7.91
CA PRO A 26 15.47 21.25 6.99
C PRO A 26 14.20 20.93 6.19
N ASN A 27 13.27 21.89 6.13
CA ASN A 27 12.04 21.79 5.34
C ASN A 27 12.18 22.66 4.08
N PHE A 28 11.78 22.15 2.90
CA PHE A 28 11.67 22.96 1.68
C PHE A 28 10.19 23.17 1.32
N ARG A 29 9.83 24.38 0.90
CA ARG A 29 8.46 24.76 0.54
C ARG A 29 8.40 25.06 -0.96
N ILE A 30 7.48 24.41 -1.66
CA ILE A 30 7.18 24.72 -3.07
C ILE A 30 5.97 25.67 -3.08
N GLN A 31 6.09 26.78 -3.79
CA GLN A 31 4.98 27.69 -4.05
C GLN A 31 4.35 27.36 -5.41
N GLY A 32 3.12 26.86 -5.41
CA GLY A 32 2.40 26.46 -6.62
C GLY A 32 2.57 24.98 -6.99
N GLN A 33 2.48 24.64 -8.28
CA GLN A 33 2.51 23.27 -8.79
C GLN A 33 3.89 22.93 -9.36
N SER A 34 4.34 21.69 -9.17
CA SER A 34 5.48 21.14 -9.93
C SER A 34 5.06 20.91 -11.38
N CYS A 35 5.85 21.38 -12.34
CA CYS A 35 5.59 21.23 -13.76
C CYS A 35 6.79 20.63 -14.51
N HIS A 36 6.58 20.19 -15.74
CA HIS A 36 7.68 19.83 -16.65
C HIS A 36 7.90 20.97 -17.64
N ARG A 37 9.16 21.24 -17.96
CA ARG A 37 9.58 22.28 -18.88
C ARG A 37 10.48 21.72 -19.97
N ILE A 38 10.36 22.26 -21.17
CA ILE A 38 11.20 21.94 -22.33
C ILE A 38 11.83 23.21 -22.88
N GLY A 39 13.10 23.13 -23.28
CA GLY A 39 13.85 24.23 -23.88
C GLY A 39 14.05 24.05 -25.39
N SER A 40 14.78 24.98 -26.02
CA SER A 40 15.11 24.95 -27.45
C SER A 40 15.92 23.72 -27.86
N MET A 41 15.93 23.43 -29.17
CA MET A 41 16.63 22.27 -29.76
C MET A 41 18.14 22.32 -29.55
N LEU A 42 18.75 23.51 -29.58
CA LEU A 42 20.18 23.69 -29.35
C LEU A 42 20.42 24.51 -28.06
N PRO A 43 21.57 24.30 -27.38
CA PRO A 43 21.98 25.15 -26.26
C PRO A 43 22.30 26.58 -26.72
N MET A 44 22.26 27.53 -25.79
CA MET A 44 22.78 28.89 -26.04
C MET A 44 24.32 28.86 -26.20
N PRO A 45 24.93 29.79 -26.94
CA PRO A 45 26.38 29.85 -27.10
C PRO A 45 27.10 29.81 -25.74
N GLY A 46 28.07 28.89 -25.59
CA GLY A 46 28.84 28.70 -24.37
C GLY A 46 28.16 27.89 -23.26
N GLN A 47 26.95 27.35 -23.48
CA GLN A 47 26.28 26.48 -22.50
C GLN A 47 26.35 24.99 -22.89
N ASN A 48 26.45 24.12 -21.87
CA ASN A 48 26.38 22.67 -22.06
C ASN A 48 24.95 22.22 -22.42
N PRO A 49 24.79 21.24 -23.33
CA PRO A 49 23.49 20.70 -23.73
C PRO A 49 22.78 19.99 -22.57
N ARG A 50 21.46 20.12 -22.47
CA ARG A 50 20.63 19.46 -21.44
C ARG A 50 19.31 18.91 -21.99
N PHE A 51 18.85 17.79 -21.43
CA PHE A 51 17.54 17.17 -21.72
C PHE A 51 17.32 16.95 -23.23
N ALA A 52 16.26 17.51 -23.83
CA ALA A 52 15.95 17.37 -25.26
C ALA A 52 17.12 17.77 -26.18
N GLN A 53 17.96 18.73 -25.78
CA GLN A 53 19.11 19.18 -26.57
C GLN A 53 20.13 18.06 -26.82
N LEU A 54 20.23 17.10 -25.91
CA LEU A 54 21.16 15.97 -26.02
C LEU A 54 20.79 15.04 -27.18
N TYR A 55 19.59 15.14 -27.74
CA TYR A 55 19.17 14.38 -28.92
C TYR A 55 19.52 15.09 -30.24
N VAL A 56 19.94 16.36 -30.19
CA VAL A 56 20.15 17.22 -31.37
C VAL A 56 21.58 17.75 -31.46
N TYR A 57 22.13 18.25 -30.35
CA TYR A 57 23.44 18.89 -30.30
C TYR A 57 24.58 17.86 -30.19
N ASP A 58 25.63 18.05 -30.99
CA ASP A 58 26.91 17.31 -30.93
C ASP A 58 26.71 15.81 -30.67
N THR A 59 26.10 15.14 -31.65
CA THR A 59 25.68 13.75 -31.47
C THR A 59 26.84 12.76 -31.56
N GLU A 60 28.00 13.20 -32.03
CA GLU A 60 29.23 12.42 -32.04
C GLU A 60 29.75 12.20 -30.61
N ASN A 61 29.61 13.21 -29.74
CA ASN A 61 30.00 13.14 -28.33
C ASN A 61 28.81 13.02 -27.38
N GLU A 62 27.66 12.54 -27.85
CA GLU A 62 26.40 12.55 -27.07
C GLU A 62 26.50 11.79 -25.75
N ILE A 63 27.16 10.64 -25.76
CA ILE A 63 27.32 9.82 -24.54
C ILE A 63 28.16 10.59 -23.52
N GLU A 64 29.23 11.25 -23.96
CA GLU A 64 30.07 12.09 -23.10
C GLU A 64 29.30 13.30 -22.59
N ASN A 65 28.51 13.97 -23.44
CA ASN A 65 27.64 15.07 -23.09
C ASN A 65 26.57 14.66 -22.06
N ARG A 66 25.96 13.47 -22.21
CA ARG A 66 25.02 12.88 -21.24
C ARG A 66 25.70 12.56 -19.91
N MET A 67 26.95 12.11 -19.94
CA MET A 67 27.75 11.82 -18.75
C MET A 67 28.24 13.09 -18.04
N HIS A 68 28.58 14.14 -18.78
CA HIS A 68 29.06 15.41 -18.26
C HIS A 68 27.94 16.24 -17.60
N GLY A 69 26.71 16.13 -18.12
CA GLY A 69 25.52 16.79 -17.53
C GLY A 69 25.10 16.24 -16.16
N PHE A 70 25.65 15.10 -15.71
CA PHE A 70 25.30 14.46 -14.44
C PHE A 70 26.46 14.51 -13.43
N ARG A 71 26.25 15.25 -12.32
CA ARG A 71 27.29 15.57 -11.32
C ARG A 71 27.84 14.37 -10.51
N SER A 72 27.21 13.19 -10.53
CA SER A 72 27.71 11.99 -9.85
C SER A 72 28.06 10.90 -10.86
N LYS A 73 29.36 10.73 -11.11
CA LYS A 73 29.92 9.65 -11.95
C LYS A 73 29.90 8.27 -11.26
N SER A 74 29.61 8.22 -9.94
CA SER A 74 29.64 6.96 -9.20
C SER A 74 28.42 6.08 -9.53
N GLY A 75 28.66 4.97 -10.25
CA GLY A 75 27.67 3.92 -10.51
C GLY A 75 26.86 4.05 -11.81
N VAL A 76 27.20 4.98 -12.72
CA VAL A 76 26.66 5.00 -14.09
C VAL A 76 27.60 4.25 -15.02
N ASP A 77 27.13 3.20 -15.67
CA ASP A 77 27.90 2.43 -16.65
C ASP A 77 27.68 3.01 -18.05
N VAL A 78 28.76 3.49 -18.66
CA VAL A 78 28.78 4.09 -20.01
C VAL A 78 28.23 3.12 -21.06
N ASN A 79 28.47 1.81 -20.92
CA ASN A 79 27.98 0.81 -21.84
C ASN A 79 26.46 0.65 -21.75
N ILE A 80 25.89 0.80 -20.56
CA ILE A 80 24.43 0.80 -20.37
C ILE A 80 23.83 2.05 -20.99
N VAL A 81 24.43 3.22 -20.78
CA VAL A 81 23.96 4.48 -21.40
C VAL A 81 23.96 4.34 -22.92
N ARG A 82 25.02 3.81 -23.52
CA ARG A 82 25.12 3.59 -24.96
C ARG A 82 24.03 2.66 -25.50
N LYS A 83 23.84 1.49 -24.88
CA LYS A 83 22.78 0.54 -25.27
C LYS A 83 21.36 1.12 -25.12
N LEU A 84 21.12 1.90 -24.07
CA LEU A 84 19.84 2.58 -23.86
C LEU A 84 19.60 3.68 -24.90
N SER A 85 20.66 4.39 -25.31
CA SER A 85 20.62 5.34 -26.42
C SER A 85 20.20 4.65 -27.72
N GLU A 86 20.89 3.57 -28.09
CA GLU A 86 20.61 2.78 -29.30
C GLU A 86 19.15 2.29 -29.31
N MET A 87 18.70 1.68 -28.20
CA MET A 87 17.33 1.19 -28.05
C MET A 87 16.28 2.30 -28.20
N LEU A 88 16.52 3.47 -27.59
CA LEU A 88 15.59 4.59 -27.71
C LEU A 88 15.56 5.15 -29.13
N TYR A 89 16.67 5.19 -29.86
CA TYR A 89 16.64 5.64 -31.26
C TYR A 89 15.89 4.65 -32.16
N GLU A 90 16.02 3.35 -31.89
CA GLU A 90 15.36 2.33 -32.70
C GLU A 90 13.84 2.28 -32.46
N HIS A 91 13.39 2.55 -31.24
CA HIS A 91 12.01 2.26 -30.85
C HIS A 91 11.21 3.46 -30.35
N ASN A 92 11.86 4.51 -29.84
CA ASN A 92 11.16 5.64 -29.25
C ASN A 92 10.83 6.69 -30.30
N VAL A 93 9.55 6.84 -30.63
CA VAL A 93 9.11 7.81 -31.64
C VAL A 93 9.47 9.25 -31.31
N HIS A 94 9.56 9.63 -30.04
CA HIS A 94 9.99 10.97 -29.66
C HIS A 94 11.48 11.16 -29.91
N ALA A 95 12.31 10.18 -29.54
CA ALA A 95 13.75 10.23 -29.83
C ALA A 95 13.98 10.34 -31.35
N GLN A 96 13.23 9.56 -32.14
CA GLN A 96 13.25 9.63 -33.60
C GLN A 96 12.82 10.99 -34.13
N SER A 97 11.78 11.64 -33.57
CA SER A 97 11.39 13.00 -33.96
C SER A 97 12.50 14.02 -33.75
N PHE A 98 13.22 13.98 -32.62
CA PHE A 98 14.33 14.88 -32.35
C PHE A 98 15.55 14.57 -33.24
N ARG A 99 15.79 13.31 -33.59
CA ARG A 99 16.82 12.94 -34.58
C ARG A 99 16.50 13.44 -35.99
N MET A 100 15.24 13.33 -36.41
CA MET A 100 14.80 13.88 -37.68
C MET A 100 14.96 15.41 -37.72
N ALA A 101 14.72 16.10 -36.60
CA ALA A 101 14.98 17.53 -36.47
C ALA A 101 16.48 17.88 -36.57
N ARG A 102 17.35 17.07 -35.96
CA ARG A 102 18.80 17.21 -36.09
C ARG A 102 19.25 17.09 -37.55
N ASP A 103 18.84 16.03 -38.23
CA ASP A 103 19.30 15.76 -39.60
C ASP A 103 18.94 16.93 -40.52
N ARG A 104 17.74 17.50 -40.34
CA ARG A 104 17.28 18.68 -41.08
C ARG A 104 18.03 19.97 -40.72
N LEU A 105 18.57 20.09 -39.50
CA LEU A 105 19.41 21.22 -39.08
C LEU A 105 20.84 21.15 -39.64
N CYS A 106 21.31 19.94 -39.98
CA CYS A 106 22.61 19.71 -40.59
C CYS A 106 22.61 19.99 -42.11
N GLU A 107 21.45 20.06 -42.75
CA GLU A 107 21.30 20.42 -44.16
C GLU A 107 21.48 21.95 -44.36
N GLU A 108 22.22 22.34 -45.39
CA GLU A 108 22.46 23.76 -45.71
C GLU A 108 21.15 24.48 -46.10
N GLY A 109 20.93 25.68 -45.52
CA GLY A 109 19.83 26.58 -45.91
C GLY A 109 18.61 26.65 -44.97
N VAL A 110 18.62 26.00 -43.79
CA VAL A 110 17.48 26.06 -42.84
C VAL A 110 17.76 27.02 -41.67
N SER A 111 17.25 28.25 -41.76
CA SER A 111 17.44 29.28 -40.72
C SER A 111 16.35 29.32 -39.63
N ASP A 112 15.13 28.80 -39.88
CA ASP A 112 13.99 28.84 -38.93
C ASP A 112 13.23 27.51 -38.81
N LEU A 113 13.91 26.46 -38.34
CA LEU A 113 13.28 25.15 -38.08
C LEU A 113 12.56 25.16 -36.72
N LYS A 114 11.31 24.74 -36.71
CA LYS A 114 10.50 24.51 -35.51
C LYS A 114 10.01 23.06 -35.48
N LEU A 115 10.17 22.39 -34.35
CA LEU A 115 9.61 21.06 -34.09
C LEU A 115 8.30 21.21 -33.31
N ARG A 116 7.17 20.93 -33.96
CA ARG A 116 5.84 20.94 -33.36
C ARG A 116 5.53 19.56 -32.81
N LEU A 117 5.38 19.46 -31.49
CA LEU A 117 4.95 18.25 -30.80
C LEU A 117 3.43 18.26 -30.70
N ILE A 118 2.79 17.24 -31.27
CA ILE A 118 1.35 17.20 -31.47
C ILE A 118 0.69 16.66 -30.20
N SER A 119 -0.28 17.41 -29.67
CA SER A 119 -1.00 17.05 -28.46
C SER A 119 -2.25 16.20 -28.73
N GLU A 120 -3.00 16.51 -29.79
CA GLU A 120 -4.19 15.77 -30.22
C GLU A 120 -3.87 14.66 -31.23
N ARG A 121 -4.30 13.44 -30.92
CA ARG A 121 -4.14 12.28 -31.81
C ARG A 121 -5.41 12.09 -32.62
N ARG A 122 -5.33 12.18 -33.96
CA ARG A 122 -6.47 11.97 -34.86
C ARG A 122 -6.96 10.52 -34.89
N ASN A 123 -6.09 9.56 -34.56
CA ASN A 123 -6.37 8.12 -34.60
C ASN A 123 -6.75 7.55 -33.20
N ASP A 124 -7.61 6.52 -33.18
CA ASP A 124 -7.95 5.82 -31.94
C ASP A 124 -6.81 4.84 -31.55
N GLY A 125 -5.99 5.22 -30.57
CA GLY A 125 -4.92 4.39 -30.00
C GLY A 125 -5.36 3.08 -29.32
N ARG A 126 -6.65 2.69 -29.38
CA ARG A 126 -7.13 1.34 -29.04
C ARG A 126 -7.16 0.38 -30.23
N ILE A 127 -7.18 0.93 -31.44
CA ILE A 127 -7.20 0.20 -32.71
C ILE A 127 -5.77 0.09 -33.27
N TYR A 128 -4.95 1.10 -33.00
CA TYR A 128 -3.54 1.18 -33.38
C TYR A 128 -2.69 1.15 -32.12
N ASN A 129 -1.89 0.08 -31.93
CA ASN A 129 -1.23 -0.18 -30.65
C ASN A 129 0.10 0.59 -30.44
N GLN A 130 0.67 1.20 -31.49
CA GLN A 130 1.95 1.93 -31.41
C GLN A 130 1.87 3.25 -32.20
N PRO A 131 2.34 4.37 -31.62
CA PRO A 131 2.40 5.64 -32.32
C PRO A 131 3.48 5.64 -33.40
N THR A 132 3.36 6.52 -34.39
CA THR A 132 4.36 6.79 -35.42
C THR A 132 4.95 8.19 -35.28
N VAL A 133 6.15 8.43 -35.83
CA VAL A 133 6.86 9.73 -35.71
C VAL A 133 6.00 10.90 -36.21
N SER A 134 5.30 10.72 -37.33
CA SER A 134 4.42 11.75 -37.93
C SER A 134 3.13 12.00 -37.12
N GLU A 135 2.72 11.06 -36.27
CA GLU A 135 1.59 11.24 -35.36
C GLU A 135 1.97 12.02 -34.08
N VAL A 136 3.25 12.01 -33.71
CA VAL A 136 3.74 12.64 -32.47
C VAL A 136 4.41 13.98 -32.68
N ALA A 137 4.99 14.23 -33.86
CA ALA A 137 5.67 15.48 -34.18
C ALA A 137 5.65 15.83 -35.67
N ALA A 138 5.75 17.13 -35.96
CA ALA A 138 5.90 17.67 -37.32
C ALA A 138 7.04 18.71 -37.35
N LEU A 139 7.79 18.76 -38.46
CA LEU A 139 8.79 19.79 -38.73
C LEU A 139 8.17 20.92 -39.54
N ILE A 140 8.39 22.17 -39.11
CA ILE A 140 7.85 23.37 -39.73
C ILE A 140 9.00 24.34 -40.04
N VAL A 141 8.97 24.95 -41.21
CA VAL A 141 9.91 26.00 -41.64
C VAL A 141 9.10 27.30 -41.82
N GLY A 142 9.41 28.35 -41.05
CA GLY A 142 8.72 29.64 -41.09
C GLY A 142 7.72 29.89 -39.94
N ASP A 143 6.79 30.84 -40.13
CA ASP A 143 5.83 31.30 -39.11
C ASP A 143 4.68 30.30 -38.85
N VAL A 144 4.22 30.25 -37.58
CA VAL A 144 3.27 29.24 -37.09
C VAL A 144 1.97 29.92 -36.63
N ASP A 145 1.01 30.05 -37.55
CA ASP A 145 -0.29 30.69 -37.24
C ASP A 145 -1.40 29.71 -36.81
N THR A 146 -1.13 28.39 -36.78
CA THR A 146 -2.16 27.34 -36.61
C THR A 146 -1.82 26.26 -35.57
N ALA A 147 -1.14 26.64 -34.47
CA ALA A 147 -0.90 25.72 -33.36
C ALA A 147 -2.13 25.58 -32.44
N GLU A 148 -2.46 24.35 -32.04
CA GLU A 148 -3.51 24.13 -31.04
C GLU A 148 -3.02 24.55 -29.64
N LYS A 149 -3.96 24.91 -28.75
CA LYS A 149 -3.66 25.48 -27.41
C LYS A 149 -2.75 24.59 -26.54
N ARG A 150 -2.63 23.29 -26.83
CA ARG A 150 -1.84 22.32 -26.05
C ARG A 150 -0.61 21.80 -26.78
N ASP A 151 -0.38 22.18 -28.04
CA ASP A 151 0.82 21.78 -28.76
C ASP A 151 2.06 22.48 -28.19
N ILE A 152 3.22 21.86 -28.36
CA ILE A 152 4.50 22.40 -27.91
C ILE A 152 5.36 22.69 -29.13
N ILE A 153 5.86 23.93 -29.24
CA ILE A 153 6.70 24.37 -30.35
C ILE A 153 8.13 24.53 -29.83
N VAL A 154 9.00 23.60 -30.20
CA VAL A 154 10.42 23.66 -29.89
C VAL A 154 11.15 24.40 -31.00
N GLN A 155 11.71 25.55 -30.68
CA GLN A 155 12.47 26.40 -31.62
C GLN A 155 13.96 26.02 -31.65
N LYS A 156 14.67 26.46 -32.70
CA LYS A 156 16.12 26.24 -32.90
C LYS A 156 16.95 26.69 -31.69
N GLN A 157 16.92 27.99 -31.37
CA GLN A 157 17.58 28.59 -30.20
C GLN A 157 16.78 29.83 -29.77
N CYS A 158 16.25 29.83 -28.53
CA CYS A 158 15.51 30.98 -28.00
C CYS A 158 15.78 31.27 -26.52
N GLY A 159 16.43 30.36 -25.78
CA GLY A 159 16.77 30.55 -24.36
C GLY A 159 15.60 30.45 -23.38
N GLU A 160 14.35 30.39 -23.85
CA GLU A 160 13.16 30.27 -23.02
C GLU A 160 12.76 28.82 -22.75
N LEU A 161 12.18 28.57 -21.57
CA LEU A 161 11.63 27.27 -21.18
C LEU A 161 10.10 27.30 -21.25
N GLN A 162 9.51 26.45 -22.08
CA GLN A 162 8.07 26.29 -22.19
C GLN A 162 7.55 25.25 -21.19
N ARG A 163 6.40 25.54 -20.56
CA ARG A 163 5.70 24.58 -19.69
C ARG A 163 4.94 23.57 -20.55
N ILE A 164 5.03 22.30 -20.19
CA ILE A 164 4.22 21.23 -20.79
C ILE A 164 2.94 21.09 -19.99
N ASP A 165 1.80 21.08 -20.68
CA ASP A 165 0.47 20.85 -20.10
C ASP A 165 0.37 19.42 -19.55
N GLU A 166 -0.17 19.24 -18.33
CA GLU A 166 -0.27 17.92 -17.68
C GLU A 166 -1.22 16.95 -18.40
N TYR A 167 -2.09 17.46 -19.27
CA TYR A 167 -2.98 16.68 -20.13
C TYR A 167 -2.43 16.49 -21.54
N HIS A 168 -1.20 16.93 -21.82
CA HIS A 168 -0.53 16.59 -23.07
C HIS A 168 -0.32 15.08 -23.13
N THR A 169 -0.73 14.45 -24.23
CA THR A 169 -0.70 12.98 -24.37
C THR A 169 0.71 12.40 -24.15
N SER A 170 1.74 13.05 -24.68
CA SER A 170 3.16 12.71 -24.46
C SER A 170 3.78 13.17 -23.13
N TYR A 171 3.03 13.78 -22.21
CA TYR A 171 3.57 14.38 -20.97
C TYR A 171 4.43 13.40 -20.16
N LEU A 172 3.94 12.15 -20.05
CA LEU A 172 4.68 11.09 -19.37
C LEU A 172 5.82 10.55 -20.24
N GLY A 173 5.60 10.33 -21.54
CA GLY A 173 6.63 9.86 -22.46
C GLY A 173 7.88 10.74 -22.49
N TYR A 174 7.73 12.07 -22.36
CA TYR A 174 8.86 12.99 -22.35
C TYR A 174 9.66 13.01 -21.05
N GLN A 175 8.98 12.93 -19.91
CA GLN A 175 9.66 12.89 -18.61
C GLN A 175 10.26 11.50 -18.32
N TYR A 176 9.66 10.48 -18.90
CA TYR A 176 9.92 9.10 -18.57
C TYR A 176 10.23 8.19 -19.78
N PRO A 177 11.23 8.49 -20.63
CA PRO A 177 11.43 7.76 -21.88
C PRO A 177 11.78 6.29 -21.70
N LEU A 178 12.40 5.91 -20.57
CA LEU A 178 12.66 4.50 -20.29
C LEU A 178 11.42 3.74 -19.80
N LEU A 179 10.35 4.45 -19.45
CA LEU A 179 9.09 3.90 -18.96
C LEU A 179 8.05 3.79 -20.08
N PHE A 180 8.25 4.61 -21.10
CA PHE A 180 7.51 4.66 -22.34
C PHE A 180 8.51 4.50 -23.50
N PRO A 181 9.17 3.34 -23.61
CA PRO A 181 10.28 3.13 -24.55
C PRO A 181 9.84 3.30 -26.01
N TYR A 182 8.54 3.12 -26.30
CA TYR A 182 7.98 3.33 -27.63
C TYR A 182 7.34 4.73 -27.80
N GLY A 183 7.43 5.59 -26.78
CA GLY A 183 6.76 6.90 -26.76
C GLY A 183 5.24 6.80 -26.59
N GLU A 184 4.77 5.80 -25.85
CA GLU A 184 3.34 5.51 -25.73
C GLU A 184 2.56 6.67 -25.08
N ASP A 185 1.35 6.87 -25.58
CA ASP A 185 0.46 7.92 -25.14
C ASP A 185 -0.03 7.70 -23.69
N GLY A 186 0.01 8.78 -22.89
CA GLY A 186 -0.57 8.85 -21.55
C GLY A 186 -2.09 9.06 -21.53
N TYR A 187 -2.63 9.57 -20.42
CA TYR A 187 -4.04 9.92 -20.36
C TYR A 187 -4.35 11.07 -21.34
N ARG A 188 -5.32 10.85 -22.23
CA ARG A 188 -5.89 11.89 -23.10
C ARG A 188 -7.34 12.20 -22.70
N PRO A 189 -7.77 13.47 -22.70
CA PRO A 189 -9.19 13.80 -22.51
C PRO A 189 -10.05 13.17 -23.62
N ASN A 190 -11.35 13.03 -23.36
CA ASN A 190 -12.34 12.62 -24.37
C ASN A 190 -12.21 11.20 -24.95
N VAL A 191 -11.46 10.27 -24.33
CA VAL A 191 -11.48 8.86 -24.74
C VAL A 191 -12.84 8.24 -24.45
N ARG A 192 -13.54 7.76 -25.49
CA ARG A 192 -14.86 7.14 -25.32
C ARG A 192 -14.79 5.74 -24.69
N HIS A 193 -15.74 5.38 -23.84
CA HIS A 193 -15.93 3.96 -23.49
C HIS A 193 -16.28 3.14 -24.74
N ARG A 194 -15.93 1.84 -24.78
CA ARG A 194 -16.35 0.96 -25.90
C ARG A 194 -17.87 0.84 -25.83
N ASP A 195 -18.56 1.29 -26.87
CA ASP A 195 -20.02 1.22 -26.96
C ASP A 195 -20.47 -0.23 -26.78
N LYS A 196 -21.26 -0.49 -25.74
CA LYS A 196 -22.12 -1.68 -25.72
C LYS A 196 -23.33 -1.31 -26.56
N GLY A 197 -23.54 -2.03 -27.65
CA GLY A 197 -24.63 -1.79 -28.59
C GLY A 197 -25.96 -1.57 -27.86
N THR A 198 -26.38 -0.31 -27.82
CA THR A 198 -27.76 0.12 -27.61
C THR A 198 -27.89 1.42 -28.39
N ASN A 199 -28.80 1.41 -29.37
CA ASN A 199 -29.17 2.54 -30.22
C ASN A 199 -29.49 3.79 -29.39
N ILE A 200 -28.52 4.68 -29.20
CA ILE A 200 -28.77 6.03 -28.69
C ILE A 200 -28.43 6.98 -29.84
N ARG A 201 -29.46 7.65 -30.35
CA ARG A 201 -29.38 8.66 -31.41
C ARG A 201 -28.34 9.72 -31.04
N HIS A 202 -27.58 10.14 -32.04
CA HIS A 202 -26.50 11.11 -31.95
C HIS A 202 -26.98 12.46 -31.39
N PHE A 203 -26.23 13.01 -30.43
CA PHE A 203 -26.40 14.38 -29.92
C PHE A 203 -25.18 15.21 -30.32
N THR A 204 -24.87 15.28 -31.63
CA THR A 204 -23.78 16.12 -32.14
C THR A 204 -24.12 16.94 -33.38
N ASP A 205 -25.34 16.86 -33.92
CA ASP A 205 -25.79 17.81 -34.94
C ASP A 205 -26.99 18.60 -34.40
N ILE A 206 -26.72 19.57 -33.51
CA ILE A 206 -27.64 20.68 -33.26
C ILE A 206 -26.99 21.91 -33.84
N THR A 207 -27.32 22.18 -35.10
CA THR A 207 -27.22 23.51 -35.68
C THR A 207 -28.07 24.49 -34.88
N GLN A 208 -27.65 25.76 -34.83
CA GLN A 208 -28.20 26.87 -34.03
C GLN A 208 -29.68 27.26 -34.28
N SER A 209 -30.53 26.40 -34.85
CA SER A 209 -31.90 26.77 -35.29
C SER A 209 -33.05 26.27 -34.42
N GLU A 210 -32.83 25.56 -33.31
CA GLU A 210 -33.95 25.02 -32.50
C GLU A 210 -33.83 25.34 -31.00
N GLN A 211 -33.72 26.63 -30.69
CA GLN A 211 -34.14 27.17 -29.39
C GLN A 211 -35.63 27.48 -29.47
N ASN A 212 -36.50 26.51 -29.21
CA ASN A 212 -37.87 26.72 -28.72
C ASN A 212 -38.59 25.39 -28.54
N ASN A 213 -38.24 24.63 -27.50
CA ASN A 213 -39.27 23.85 -26.79
C ASN A 213 -38.81 23.57 -25.36
N LYS A 214 -39.49 24.18 -24.40
CA LYS A 214 -39.39 23.85 -22.98
C LYS A 214 -40.30 22.65 -22.76
N ASP A 215 -39.72 21.51 -22.38
CA ASP A 215 -40.28 20.47 -21.51
C ASP A 215 -39.61 19.11 -21.79
N ILE A 216 -38.44 18.89 -21.18
CA ILE A 216 -37.85 17.56 -21.01
C ILE A 216 -37.43 17.42 -19.52
N PRO A 217 -37.85 16.36 -18.81
CA PRO A 217 -37.49 16.15 -17.40
C PRO A 217 -35.98 16.00 -17.20
N TRP A 218 -35.43 16.67 -16.19
CA TRP A 218 -33.99 16.72 -15.84
C TRP A 218 -33.47 15.45 -15.14
N GLU A 219 -33.88 14.24 -15.52
CA GLU A 219 -33.43 12.99 -14.85
C GLU A 219 -32.76 11.94 -15.76
N GLU A 220 -32.38 12.30 -16.99
CA GLU A 220 -31.50 11.48 -17.85
C GLU A 220 -30.19 12.19 -18.22
N ALA A 221 -29.63 12.97 -17.29
CA ALA A 221 -28.30 13.56 -17.44
C ALA A 221 -27.19 12.49 -17.33
N THR A 222 -26.92 11.85 -18.47
CA THR A 222 -25.62 11.35 -18.96
C THR A 222 -24.74 10.56 -17.98
N LYS A 223 -24.81 9.21 -18.08
CA LYS A 223 -23.63 8.39 -17.73
C LYS A 223 -22.45 8.92 -18.52
N ARG A 224 -21.40 9.36 -17.82
CA ARG A 224 -20.15 9.82 -18.44
C ARG A 224 -19.68 8.77 -19.45
N ASN A 225 -19.71 9.11 -20.74
CA ASN A 225 -19.32 8.22 -21.84
C ASN A 225 -17.84 8.41 -22.23
N ARG A 226 -17.06 9.11 -21.40
CA ARG A 226 -15.63 9.38 -21.55
C ARG A 226 -14.86 8.91 -20.32
N LEU A 227 -13.70 8.27 -20.55
CA LEU A 227 -12.79 7.86 -19.49
C LEU A 227 -12.25 9.08 -18.74
N THR A 228 -12.37 9.04 -17.42
CA THR A 228 -11.61 9.92 -16.54
C THR A 228 -10.17 9.42 -16.38
N ILE A 229 -9.25 10.32 -16.02
CA ILE A 229 -7.86 9.96 -15.68
C ILE A 229 -7.81 8.87 -14.59
N ARG A 230 -8.75 8.92 -13.64
CA ARG A 230 -8.89 7.94 -12.57
C ARG A 230 -9.26 6.55 -13.09
N GLU A 231 -10.19 6.46 -14.04
CA GLU A 231 -10.61 5.19 -14.65
C GLU A 231 -9.53 4.60 -15.57
N TRP A 232 -8.83 5.46 -16.32
CA TRP A 232 -7.68 5.06 -17.13
C TRP A 232 -6.57 4.46 -16.27
N LEU A 233 -6.22 5.11 -15.14
CA LEU A 233 -5.27 4.58 -14.17
C LEU A 233 -5.78 3.28 -13.53
N ALA A 234 -7.05 3.20 -13.13
CA ALA A 234 -7.60 2.00 -12.49
C ALA A 234 -7.59 0.76 -13.41
N PHE A 235 -7.83 0.94 -14.71
CA PHE A 235 -7.77 -0.14 -15.71
C PHE A 235 -6.35 -0.72 -15.87
N ARG A 236 -5.32 0.13 -15.88
CA ARG A 236 -3.92 -0.29 -16.00
C ARG A 236 -3.39 -1.04 -14.77
N ILE A 237 -4.11 -1.02 -13.64
CA ILE A 237 -3.61 -1.44 -12.31
C ILE A 237 -4.44 -2.62 -11.73
N GLN A 238 -5.33 -3.25 -12.50
CA GLN A 238 -6.23 -4.30 -11.98
C GLN A 238 -5.61 -5.70 -11.83
N SER A 239 -5.85 -6.33 -10.67
CA SER A 239 -5.71 -7.79 -10.42
C SER A 239 -6.95 -8.55 -10.92
N ARG A 240 -6.77 -9.83 -11.28
CA ARG A 240 -7.77 -10.67 -11.99
C ARG A 240 -8.45 -11.69 -11.07
N SER A 241 -9.60 -12.18 -11.53
CA SER A 241 -10.56 -12.99 -10.76
C SER A 241 -10.03 -14.35 -10.25
N ASN A 242 -8.99 -14.94 -10.85
CA ASN A 242 -8.57 -16.32 -10.57
C ASN A 242 -7.37 -16.46 -9.59
N GLU A 243 -6.92 -15.38 -8.96
CA GLU A 243 -5.81 -15.47 -7.97
C GLU A 243 -6.26 -16.05 -6.61
N ALA A 244 -5.40 -16.83 -5.95
CA ALA A 244 -5.63 -17.41 -4.62
C ALA A 244 -5.93 -16.35 -3.53
N GLN A 245 -6.42 -16.78 -2.36
CA GLN A 245 -6.56 -15.90 -1.20
C GLN A 245 -5.16 -15.62 -0.63
N THR A 246 -4.61 -14.47 -1.01
CA THR A 246 -3.22 -14.11 -0.77
C THR A 246 -3.13 -12.75 -0.11
N LEU A 247 -2.25 -12.64 0.89
CA LEU A 247 -1.72 -11.36 1.35
C LEU A 247 -0.26 -11.33 0.94
N TYR A 248 0.16 -10.36 0.15
CA TYR A 248 1.57 -10.22 -0.22
C TYR A 248 2.04 -8.77 -0.07
N THR A 249 3.34 -8.61 0.11
CA THR A 249 4.02 -7.33 -0.05
C THR A 249 5.36 -7.52 -0.75
N ILE A 250 5.74 -6.53 -1.54
CA ILE A 250 6.98 -6.50 -2.29
C ILE A 250 7.93 -5.54 -1.58
N GLU A 251 9.03 -6.07 -1.10
CA GLU A 251 10.12 -5.32 -0.50
C GLU A 251 11.25 -5.16 -1.51
N PHE A 252 11.79 -3.95 -1.62
CA PHE A 252 12.92 -3.67 -2.49
C PHE A 252 14.17 -3.55 -1.64
N GLN A 253 15.03 -4.55 -1.72
CA GLN A 253 16.29 -4.53 -1.00
C GLN A 253 17.28 -3.59 -1.72
N LYS A 254 18.21 -2.99 -0.96
CA LYS A 254 19.25 -2.08 -1.50
C LYS A 254 20.15 -2.76 -2.55
N ARG A 255 20.18 -4.09 -2.57
CA ARG A 255 20.89 -4.93 -3.53
C ARG A 255 19.99 -6.10 -3.92
N GLY A 256 19.87 -6.38 -5.22
CA GLY A 256 19.15 -7.56 -5.74
C GLY A 256 17.76 -7.28 -6.30
N LEU A 257 17.06 -8.37 -6.64
CA LEU A 257 15.71 -8.36 -7.21
C LEU A 257 14.65 -8.04 -6.13
N PRO A 258 13.45 -7.58 -6.53
CA PRO A 258 12.31 -7.43 -5.62
C PRO A 258 12.06 -8.72 -4.83
N HIS A 259 11.88 -8.58 -3.52
CA HIS A 259 11.60 -9.69 -2.63
C HIS A 259 10.12 -9.71 -2.26
N ALA A 260 9.43 -10.79 -2.60
CA ALA A 260 8.01 -10.94 -2.28
C ALA A 260 7.85 -11.69 -0.96
N HIS A 261 7.22 -11.06 0.02
CA HIS A 261 6.70 -11.73 1.21
C HIS A 261 5.24 -12.11 0.95
N ILE A 262 4.94 -13.40 0.92
CA ILE A 262 3.63 -13.92 0.50
C ILE A 262 3.07 -14.82 1.62
N LEU A 263 1.84 -14.54 2.03
CA LEU A 263 1.05 -15.40 2.92
C LEU A 263 -0.14 -15.97 2.14
N ILE A 264 -0.18 -17.29 2.06
CA ILE A 264 -1.22 -18.04 1.34
C ILE A 264 -2.14 -18.68 2.38
N PHE A 265 -3.43 -18.36 2.30
CA PHE A 265 -4.44 -18.99 3.14
C PHE A 265 -5.05 -20.17 2.39
N LEU A 266 -4.73 -21.39 2.83
CA LEU A 266 -5.31 -22.60 2.25
C LEU A 266 -6.81 -22.68 2.58
N HIS A 267 -7.60 -23.10 1.59
CA HIS A 267 -9.02 -23.39 1.77
C HIS A 267 -9.21 -24.46 2.87
N PRO A 268 -10.27 -24.39 3.70
CA PRO A 268 -10.48 -25.35 4.79
C PRO A 268 -10.38 -26.83 4.37
N SER A 269 -10.90 -27.20 3.19
CA SER A 269 -10.80 -28.57 2.65
C SER A 269 -9.38 -28.99 2.23
N ASN A 270 -8.44 -28.06 2.19
CA ASN A 270 -7.05 -28.27 1.77
C ASN A 270 -6.05 -27.96 2.90
N LYS A 271 -6.55 -27.72 4.11
CA LYS A 271 -5.71 -27.66 5.31
C LYS A 271 -5.39 -29.09 5.72
N TYR A 272 -4.35 -29.67 5.13
CA TYR A 272 -3.79 -30.96 5.52
C TYR A 272 -2.62 -30.69 6.50
N PRO A 273 -2.86 -30.66 7.83
CA PRO A 273 -1.94 -30.02 8.78
C PRO A 273 -1.06 -31.03 9.53
N THR A 274 -1.01 -32.29 9.10
CA THR A 274 -0.14 -33.28 9.74
C THR A 274 1.33 -33.03 9.35
N PRO A 275 2.31 -33.42 10.19
CA PRO A 275 3.72 -33.27 9.83
C PRO A 275 4.10 -33.99 8.52
N SER A 276 3.47 -35.13 8.24
CA SER A 276 3.60 -35.85 6.97
C SER A 276 3.11 -35.01 5.78
N ASP A 277 1.95 -34.35 5.90
CA ASP A 277 1.42 -33.49 4.84
C ASP A 277 2.32 -32.27 4.59
N ILE A 278 2.88 -31.68 5.66
CA ILE A 278 3.87 -30.61 5.55
C ILE A 278 5.10 -31.11 4.75
N GLY A 279 5.60 -32.30 5.07
CA GLY A 279 6.73 -32.93 4.35
C GLY A 279 6.46 -33.27 2.88
N ARG A 280 5.18 -33.40 2.47
CA ARG A 280 4.80 -33.55 1.05
C ARG A 280 4.82 -32.23 0.29
N ILE A 281 4.66 -31.11 0.98
CA ILE A 281 4.59 -29.76 0.39
C ILE A 281 5.95 -29.06 0.45
N ILE A 282 6.68 -29.21 1.56
CA ILE A 282 7.93 -28.51 1.85
C ILE A 282 9.04 -29.53 2.03
N SER A 283 10.08 -29.42 1.19
CA SER A 283 11.32 -30.19 1.27
C SER A 283 12.45 -29.32 1.80
N ALA A 284 13.39 -29.94 2.51
CA ALA A 284 14.67 -29.34 2.86
C ALA A 284 15.83 -30.31 2.55
N GLU A 285 15.68 -31.08 1.47
CA GLU A 285 16.61 -32.13 1.04
C GLU A 285 17.15 -31.83 -0.36
N ILE A 286 18.36 -32.31 -0.64
CA ILE A 286 19.00 -32.30 -1.95
C ILE A 286 18.36 -33.42 -2.78
N PRO A 287 17.73 -33.11 -3.92
CA PRO A 287 17.20 -34.12 -4.84
C PRO A 287 18.32 -35.02 -5.34
N ASP A 288 17.97 -36.24 -5.74
CA ASP A 288 18.91 -37.15 -6.39
C ASP A 288 19.24 -36.62 -7.80
N GLN A 289 20.54 -36.57 -8.12
CA GLN A 289 21.02 -35.97 -9.37
C GLN A 289 20.67 -36.81 -10.60
N ASP A 290 20.63 -38.13 -10.48
CA ASP A 290 20.40 -39.05 -11.60
C ASP A 290 18.91 -39.15 -11.96
N THR A 291 18.05 -39.07 -10.94
CA THR A 291 16.60 -39.18 -11.11
C THR A 291 15.89 -37.84 -11.28
N ASN A 292 16.47 -36.74 -10.81
CA ASN A 292 15.87 -35.41 -10.89
C ASN A 292 16.94 -34.31 -11.03
N GLU A 293 17.69 -34.37 -12.12
CA GLU A 293 18.78 -33.45 -12.44
C GLU A 293 18.33 -31.97 -12.44
N GLU A 294 17.15 -31.68 -12.99
CA GLU A 294 16.60 -30.32 -13.06
C GLU A 294 16.41 -29.73 -11.66
N LEU A 295 15.69 -30.42 -10.77
CA LEU A 295 15.45 -29.93 -9.42
C LEU A 295 16.74 -29.90 -8.61
N TYR A 296 17.64 -30.86 -8.80
CA TYR A 296 18.97 -30.87 -8.17
C TYR A 296 19.75 -29.59 -8.52
N ASN A 297 19.80 -29.23 -9.80
CA ASN A 297 20.48 -28.03 -10.28
C ASN A 297 19.84 -26.74 -9.73
N LEU A 298 18.50 -26.69 -9.63
CA LEU A 298 17.80 -25.57 -9.02
C LEU A 298 18.06 -25.45 -7.52
N VAL A 299 18.08 -26.58 -6.79
CA VAL A 299 18.39 -26.61 -5.35
C VAL A 299 19.83 -26.16 -5.11
N LYS A 300 20.79 -26.68 -5.89
CA LYS A 300 22.19 -26.28 -5.88
C LYS A 300 22.37 -24.77 -6.08
N THR A 301 21.69 -24.23 -7.08
CA THR A 301 21.81 -22.82 -7.46
C THR A 301 21.14 -21.91 -6.43
N HIS A 302 19.90 -22.21 -6.04
CA HIS A 302 19.05 -21.26 -5.33
C HIS A 302 18.80 -21.61 -3.86
N MET A 303 18.79 -22.88 -3.46
CA MET A 303 18.31 -23.30 -2.12
C MET A 303 19.43 -23.61 -1.13
N ILE A 304 20.69 -23.63 -1.54
CA ILE A 304 21.79 -23.92 -0.61
C ILE A 304 22.21 -22.66 0.14
N HIS A 305 22.10 -22.70 1.47
CA HIS A 305 22.73 -21.73 2.36
C HIS A 305 24.25 -21.81 2.17
N GLY A 306 24.86 -20.69 1.76
CA GLY A 306 26.30 -20.61 1.51
C GLY A 306 27.15 -20.95 2.74
N SER A 307 28.45 -21.14 2.52
CA SER A 307 29.39 -21.41 3.61
C SER A 307 29.31 -20.32 4.68
N CYS A 308 29.25 -20.73 5.95
CA CYS A 308 29.22 -19.84 7.11
C CYS A 308 29.87 -20.54 8.30
N GLY A 309 29.93 -19.87 9.46
CA GLY A 309 30.57 -20.42 10.65
C GLY A 309 32.08 -20.43 10.52
N PHE A 310 32.72 -21.53 10.92
CA PHE A 310 34.17 -21.71 10.79
C PHE A 310 34.62 -21.73 9.32
N ALA A 311 33.79 -22.28 8.44
CA ALA A 311 34.11 -22.39 7.01
C ALA A 311 34.11 -21.02 6.30
N ASN A 312 33.36 -20.04 6.81
CA ASN A 312 33.42 -18.66 6.34
C ASN A 312 32.88 -17.68 7.39
N ARG A 313 33.78 -17.05 8.15
CA ARG A 313 33.42 -16.12 9.23
C ARG A 313 32.92 -14.75 8.75
N SER A 314 33.22 -14.37 7.50
CA SER A 314 32.81 -13.09 6.92
C SER A 314 31.42 -13.12 6.28
N SER A 315 30.75 -14.27 6.27
CA SER A 315 29.42 -14.42 5.70
C SER A 315 28.40 -13.47 6.37
N PRO A 316 27.52 -12.79 5.61
CA PRO A 316 26.58 -11.81 6.16
C PRO A 316 25.61 -12.35 7.23
N CYS A 317 25.43 -13.67 7.30
CA CYS A 317 24.62 -14.32 8.31
C CYS A 317 25.32 -14.44 9.67
N MET A 318 26.63 -14.23 9.75
CA MET A 318 27.41 -14.36 10.98
C MET A 318 27.13 -13.20 11.93
N LYS A 319 26.77 -13.53 13.17
CA LYS A 319 26.56 -12.59 14.26
C LYS A 319 27.13 -13.20 15.53
N ASP A 320 28.00 -12.47 16.22
CA ASP A 320 28.66 -12.93 17.46
C ASP A 320 29.32 -14.32 17.31
N GLY A 321 30.00 -14.55 16.18
CA GLY A 321 30.70 -15.80 15.89
C GLY A 321 29.80 -17.01 15.56
N LYS A 322 28.48 -16.85 15.49
CA LYS A 322 27.52 -17.90 15.13
C LYS A 322 26.65 -17.49 13.93
N CYS A 323 26.16 -18.47 13.18
CA CYS A 323 25.21 -18.19 12.11
C CYS A 323 23.85 -17.78 12.72
N SER A 324 23.40 -16.55 12.45
CA SER A 324 22.10 -16.03 12.92
C SER A 324 20.88 -16.78 12.38
N LYS A 325 21.08 -17.65 11.38
CA LYS A 325 20.06 -18.53 10.80
C LYS A 325 20.18 -19.98 11.29
N TYR A 326 21.13 -20.26 12.18
CA TYR A 326 21.40 -21.56 12.79
C TYR A 326 21.70 -22.65 11.75
N PHE A 327 22.49 -22.32 10.74
CA PHE A 327 23.06 -23.30 9.81
C PHE A 327 24.47 -23.70 10.25
N PRO A 328 24.90 -24.95 10.00
CA PRO A 328 24.09 -26.06 9.48
C PRO A 328 23.01 -26.51 10.48
N LYS A 329 21.86 -26.97 9.98
CA LYS A 329 20.77 -27.53 10.80
C LYS A 329 21.12 -28.95 11.27
N GLN A 330 20.32 -29.53 12.16
CA GLN A 330 20.44 -30.94 12.51
C GLN A 330 19.74 -31.81 11.46
N PHE A 331 20.25 -33.03 11.26
CA PHE A 331 19.52 -34.05 10.50
C PHE A 331 18.24 -34.44 11.24
N GLN A 332 17.23 -34.77 10.47
CA GLN A 332 15.91 -35.08 10.97
C GLN A 332 15.22 -36.07 10.02
N PRO A 333 14.84 -37.27 10.46
CA PRO A 333 14.30 -38.31 9.58
C PRO A 333 12.89 -37.99 9.05
N GLU A 334 12.10 -37.23 9.81
CA GLU A 334 10.74 -36.83 9.44
C GLU A 334 10.40 -35.41 9.93
N THR A 335 9.51 -34.72 9.22
CA THR A 335 9.04 -33.42 9.66
C THR A 335 8.28 -33.57 10.98
N ILE A 336 8.57 -32.73 11.97
CA ILE A 336 7.84 -32.69 13.25
C ILE A 336 7.40 -31.26 13.56
N VAL A 337 6.40 -31.11 14.42
CA VAL A 337 6.01 -29.81 14.98
C VAL A 337 6.43 -29.80 16.44
N ASN A 338 7.29 -28.86 16.84
CA ASN A 338 7.79 -28.81 18.21
C ASN A 338 6.71 -28.30 19.19
N ARG A 339 7.02 -28.30 20.50
CA ARG A 339 6.07 -27.87 21.55
C ARG A 339 5.60 -26.43 21.40
N ASP A 340 6.43 -25.59 20.81
CA ASP A 340 6.10 -24.19 20.52
C ASP A 340 5.26 -24.04 19.24
N GLY A 341 5.05 -25.12 18.48
CA GLY A 341 4.30 -25.10 17.22
C GLY A 341 5.14 -24.84 15.97
N PHE A 342 6.46 -24.71 16.05
CA PHE A 342 7.29 -24.53 14.86
C PHE A 342 7.59 -25.87 14.15
N PRO A 343 7.50 -25.92 12.81
CA PRO A 343 7.91 -27.10 12.06
C PRO A 343 9.44 -27.24 12.08
N VAL A 344 9.92 -28.45 12.35
CA VAL A 344 11.30 -28.88 12.09
C VAL A 344 11.24 -29.80 10.89
N TYR A 345 11.74 -29.32 9.75
CA TYR A 345 11.64 -30.04 8.47
C TYR A 345 12.53 -31.27 8.42
N ARG A 346 12.04 -32.30 7.72
CA ARG A 346 12.83 -33.48 7.36
C ARG A 346 14.10 -33.09 6.59
N ARG A 347 15.24 -33.63 7.05
CA ARG A 347 16.58 -33.53 6.50
C ARG A 347 17.28 -34.87 6.74
N ARG A 348 17.07 -35.87 5.87
CA ARG A 348 17.71 -37.19 6.07
C ARG A 348 19.21 -37.10 5.82
N ASP A 349 19.96 -37.96 6.48
CA ASP A 349 21.35 -38.21 6.11
C ASP A 349 21.35 -39.33 5.05
N ASN A 350 21.26 -38.94 3.79
CA ASN A 350 21.15 -39.85 2.64
C ASN A 350 22.39 -39.84 1.75
N GLY A 351 23.50 -39.24 2.21
CA GLY A 351 24.75 -39.14 1.45
C GLY A 351 24.74 -38.15 0.28
N HIS A 352 23.62 -37.49 -0.02
CA HIS A 352 23.57 -36.50 -1.09
C HIS A 352 24.34 -35.24 -0.69
N THR A 353 25.23 -34.78 -1.56
CA THR A 353 26.05 -33.59 -1.35
C THR A 353 26.11 -32.70 -2.57
N ILE A 354 26.36 -31.42 -2.36
CA ILE A 354 26.59 -30.42 -3.41
C ILE A 354 27.91 -29.72 -3.11
N LEU A 355 28.74 -29.55 -4.14
CA LEU A 355 29.93 -28.70 -4.06
C LEU A 355 29.56 -27.24 -4.33
N LYS A 356 29.76 -26.37 -3.33
CA LYS A 356 29.52 -24.92 -3.44
C LYS A 356 30.74 -24.15 -2.95
N ASN A 357 31.36 -23.38 -3.84
CA ASN A 357 32.59 -22.60 -3.55
C ASN A 357 33.71 -23.44 -2.92
N GLY A 358 33.93 -24.66 -3.41
CA GLY A 358 34.96 -25.58 -2.92
C GLY A 358 34.62 -26.32 -1.62
N ILE A 359 33.43 -26.12 -1.05
CA ILE A 359 32.98 -26.80 0.18
C ILE A 359 31.83 -27.74 -0.18
N GLN A 360 31.93 -29.01 0.24
CA GLN A 360 30.82 -29.94 0.16
C GLN A 360 29.81 -29.63 1.26
N VAL A 361 28.54 -29.56 0.87
CA VAL A 361 27.41 -29.33 1.78
C VAL A 361 26.33 -30.37 1.55
N ASP A 362 25.61 -30.70 2.62
CA ASP A 362 24.56 -31.72 2.62
C ASP A 362 23.18 -31.12 2.96
N ASN A 363 22.21 -31.99 3.23
CA ASN A 363 20.83 -31.61 3.57
C ASN A 363 20.70 -30.65 4.75
N ARG A 364 21.72 -30.51 5.62
CA ARG A 364 21.71 -29.56 6.74
C ARG A 364 21.82 -28.11 6.30
N ASN A 365 22.27 -27.85 5.07
CA ASN A 365 22.44 -26.52 4.49
C ASN A 365 21.32 -26.09 3.54
N VAL A 366 20.33 -26.95 3.28
CA VAL A 366 19.23 -26.65 2.36
C VAL A 366 18.21 -25.70 3.02
N VAL A 367 17.84 -24.63 2.34
CA VAL A 367 16.74 -23.75 2.73
C VAL A 367 15.42 -24.44 2.33
N PRO A 368 14.40 -24.51 3.21
CA PRO A 368 13.14 -25.18 2.91
C PRO A 368 12.42 -24.61 1.69
N TYR A 369 11.92 -25.46 0.80
CA TYR A 369 11.34 -25.09 -0.48
C TYR A 369 10.20 -26.01 -0.91
N ASN A 370 9.37 -25.54 -1.85
CA ASN A 370 8.42 -26.40 -2.56
C ASN A 370 8.97 -26.70 -3.95
N ALA A 371 9.10 -27.97 -4.31
CA ALA A 371 9.70 -28.40 -5.57
C ALA A 371 9.00 -27.77 -6.79
N LYS A 372 7.65 -27.81 -6.83
CA LYS A 372 6.87 -27.26 -7.95
C LYS A 372 7.05 -25.75 -8.10
N LEU A 373 7.10 -25.01 -7.00
CA LEU A 373 7.32 -23.56 -7.06
C LEU A 373 8.77 -23.22 -7.43
N LEU A 374 9.74 -23.99 -6.94
CA LEU A 374 11.14 -23.80 -7.31
C LEU A 374 11.35 -24.04 -8.81
N THR A 375 10.82 -25.13 -9.36
CA THR A 375 10.84 -25.41 -10.80
C THR A 375 10.12 -24.33 -11.61
N LYS A 376 8.99 -23.82 -11.11
CA LYS A 376 8.21 -22.81 -11.83
C LYS A 376 8.87 -21.42 -11.87
N TYR A 377 9.53 -21.02 -10.77
CA TYR A 377 10.00 -19.64 -10.60
C TYR A 377 11.52 -19.49 -10.66
N GLU A 378 12.27 -20.58 -10.58
CA GLU A 378 13.74 -20.62 -10.71
C GLU A 378 14.43 -19.53 -9.87
N ALA A 379 13.97 -19.38 -8.62
CA ALA A 379 14.37 -18.30 -7.75
C ALA A 379 14.63 -18.80 -6.33
N HIS A 380 15.31 -17.99 -5.52
CA HIS A 380 15.45 -18.29 -4.10
C HIS A 380 14.08 -18.17 -3.39
N ILE A 381 13.54 -19.28 -2.91
CA ILE A 381 12.25 -19.39 -2.21
C ILE A 381 12.51 -19.99 -0.83
N ASN A 382 12.25 -19.23 0.24
CA ASN A 382 12.19 -19.79 1.58
C ASN A 382 10.72 -20.03 1.94
N MET A 383 10.30 -21.30 1.98
CA MET A 383 8.92 -21.67 2.30
C MET A 383 8.81 -22.18 3.74
N GLU A 384 7.98 -21.51 4.53
CA GLU A 384 7.75 -21.85 5.94
C GLU A 384 6.27 -22.16 6.17
N TRP A 385 5.99 -23.19 6.98
CA TRP A 385 4.63 -23.53 7.41
C TRP A 385 4.29 -22.68 8.63
N CYS A 386 3.25 -21.85 8.49
CA CYS A 386 2.86 -20.87 9.50
C CYS A 386 1.59 -21.31 10.23
N ASN A 387 1.70 -21.69 11.50
CA ASN A 387 0.56 -22.05 12.35
C ASN A 387 0.35 -21.11 13.54
N GLN A 388 1.17 -20.06 13.70
CA GLN A 388 1.05 -19.06 14.76
C GLN A 388 0.57 -17.69 14.25
N SER A 389 -0.09 -16.94 15.14
CA SER A 389 -0.50 -15.55 14.89
C SER A 389 0.69 -14.57 14.73
N THR A 390 1.86 -14.94 15.24
CA THR A 390 3.13 -14.21 15.11
C THR A 390 3.59 -14.12 13.65
N SER A 391 3.38 -15.16 12.85
CA SER A 391 3.65 -15.17 11.41
C SER A 391 2.80 -14.15 10.64
N ILE A 392 1.58 -13.87 11.11
CA ILE A 392 0.73 -12.82 10.53
C ILE A 392 1.32 -11.43 10.85
N LYS A 393 1.79 -11.21 12.09
CA LYS A 393 2.45 -9.94 12.49
C LYS A 393 3.70 -9.67 11.68
N TYR A 394 4.45 -10.71 11.30
CA TYR A 394 5.64 -10.59 10.46
C TYR A 394 5.33 -9.87 9.15
N LEU A 395 4.23 -10.20 8.46
CA LEU A 395 3.89 -9.52 7.20
C LEU A 395 3.44 -8.07 7.41
N PHE A 396 2.71 -7.78 8.50
CA PHE A 396 2.36 -6.41 8.88
C PHE A 396 3.59 -5.54 9.19
N LYS A 397 4.68 -6.13 9.68
CA LYS A 397 5.95 -5.42 9.82
C LYS A 397 6.42 -4.87 8.47
N TYR A 398 6.37 -5.66 7.40
CA TYR A 398 6.83 -5.24 6.07
C TYR A 398 5.84 -4.30 5.38
N ILE A 399 4.53 -4.46 5.60
CA ILE A 399 3.50 -3.53 5.10
C ILE A 399 3.65 -2.13 5.73
N ASN A 400 4.00 -2.07 7.03
CA ASN A 400 4.12 -0.81 7.76
C ASN A 400 5.57 -0.32 7.90
N LYS A 401 6.54 -0.99 7.27
CA LYS A 401 7.94 -0.56 7.27
C LYS A 401 8.03 0.72 6.44
N GLY A 402 8.58 1.78 7.04
CA GLY A 402 8.83 3.04 6.33
C GLY A 402 9.82 2.85 5.17
N TYR A 403 9.84 3.81 4.26
CA TYR A 403 10.75 3.79 3.11
C TYR A 403 12.21 3.94 3.55
N ASP A 404 13.10 3.29 2.81
CA ASP A 404 14.54 3.51 2.97
C ASP A 404 14.86 4.97 2.63
N ARG A 405 15.58 5.63 3.54
CA ARG A 405 16.06 7.01 3.38
C ARG A 405 17.57 7.02 3.29
N ILE A 406 18.11 7.97 2.52
CA ILE A 406 19.53 8.27 2.41
C ILE A 406 19.71 9.74 2.69
N THR A 407 20.64 10.04 3.59
CA THR A 407 21.15 11.38 3.79
C THR A 407 22.34 11.57 2.87
N ALA A 408 22.25 12.49 1.90
CA ALA A 408 23.29 12.76 0.91
C ALA A 408 23.93 14.12 1.17
N ALA A 409 25.26 14.21 1.20
CA ALA A 409 25.95 15.49 1.41
C ALA A 409 26.24 16.19 0.07
N ILE A 410 26.02 17.51 -0.03
CA ILE A 410 26.54 18.33 -1.14
C ILE A 410 27.84 18.98 -0.65
N VAL A 411 28.88 18.99 -1.47
CA VAL A 411 30.16 19.64 -1.16
C VAL A 411 30.51 20.57 -2.34
N PRO A 412 30.93 21.83 -2.10
CA PRO A 412 31.37 22.73 -3.16
C PRO A 412 32.66 22.22 -3.84
N ASN A 413 32.80 22.45 -5.15
CA ASN A 413 34.10 22.35 -5.83
C ASN A 413 34.85 23.66 -5.61
N ASP A 414 36.06 23.58 -5.06
CA ASP A 414 36.95 24.73 -4.87
C ASP A 414 37.92 24.80 -6.06
N ASP A 415 37.59 25.64 -7.06
CA ASP A 415 38.53 25.98 -8.13
C ASP A 415 39.43 27.11 -7.60
N GLY A 416 40.50 26.73 -6.87
CA GLY A 416 41.34 27.54 -5.98
C GLY A 416 41.85 28.91 -6.48
N THR A 417 40.96 29.87 -6.74
CA THR A 417 41.26 31.22 -7.21
C THR A 417 40.60 32.34 -6.41
N SER A 418 39.83 32.04 -5.36
CA SER A 418 39.21 33.07 -4.52
C SER A 418 39.82 33.13 -3.11
N ASN A 419 40.66 34.15 -2.85
CA ASN A 419 41.21 34.50 -1.53
C ASN A 419 40.20 35.23 -0.61
N GLN A 420 38.91 34.89 -0.67
CA GLN A 420 37.97 35.30 0.37
C GLN A 420 37.68 34.10 1.29
N PRO A 421 37.58 34.29 2.61
CA PRO A 421 37.20 33.21 3.52
C PRO A 421 35.76 32.80 3.19
N GLN A 422 35.63 31.75 2.38
CA GLN A 422 34.36 31.12 2.11
C GLN A 422 33.92 30.47 3.43
N ASN A 423 32.91 31.05 4.07
CA ASN A 423 32.32 30.48 5.28
C ASN A 423 31.52 29.24 4.85
N ILE A 424 32.22 28.13 4.61
CA ILE A 424 31.63 26.83 4.28
C ILE A 424 31.02 26.28 5.56
N ASP A 425 29.70 26.42 5.66
CA ASP A 425 28.91 25.85 6.75
C ASP A 425 28.80 24.33 6.55
N GLU A 426 29.74 23.61 7.19
CA GLU A 426 29.95 22.15 7.13
C GLU A 426 28.73 21.33 7.60
N ILE A 427 27.77 21.95 8.30
CA ILE A 427 26.53 21.30 8.76
C ILE A 427 25.42 21.36 7.68
N LYS A 428 25.56 22.22 6.66
CA LYS A 428 24.43 22.73 5.86
C LYS A 428 24.21 22.16 4.48
N GLN A 429 24.83 21.04 4.13
CA GLN A 429 24.54 20.43 2.86
C GLN A 429 24.26 18.95 3.02
N TYR A 430 23.13 18.61 3.65
CA TYR A 430 22.59 17.25 3.65
C TYR A 430 21.18 17.25 3.06
N ILE A 431 20.95 16.46 2.02
CA ILE A 431 19.62 16.17 1.46
C ILE A 431 19.16 14.84 2.05
N ASP A 432 18.07 14.86 2.80
CA ASP A 432 17.37 13.63 3.20
C ASP A 432 16.47 13.17 2.05
N CYS A 433 17.03 12.27 1.24
CA CYS A 433 16.40 11.70 0.06
C CYS A 433 15.74 10.39 0.41
N ARG A 434 14.57 10.16 -0.18
CA ARG A 434 14.06 8.80 -0.28
C ARG A 434 14.94 8.00 -1.26
N TYR A 435 15.41 6.84 -0.84
CA TYR A 435 16.05 5.91 -1.75
C TYR A 435 14.98 5.13 -2.52
N VAL A 436 15.17 5.04 -3.83
CA VAL A 436 14.36 4.22 -4.72
C VAL A 436 15.34 3.40 -5.55
N SER A 437 15.41 2.10 -5.29
CA SER A 437 16.26 1.19 -6.08
C SER A 437 15.76 1.10 -7.53
N PRO A 438 16.61 0.72 -8.50
CA PRO A 438 16.16 0.49 -9.88
C PRO A 438 14.96 -0.46 -9.97
N SER A 439 14.98 -1.54 -9.17
CA SER A 439 13.87 -2.48 -9.07
C SER A 439 12.60 -1.89 -8.47
N GLU A 440 12.71 -1.04 -7.43
CA GLU A 440 11.55 -0.32 -6.87
C GLU A 440 11.00 0.68 -7.87
N ALA A 441 11.88 1.38 -8.57
CA ALA A 441 11.52 2.30 -9.63
C ALA A 441 10.73 1.51 -10.67
N SER A 442 11.31 0.48 -11.31
CA SER A 442 10.63 -0.34 -12.32
C SER A 442 9.28 -0.89 -11.84
N TRP A 443 9.18 -1.36 -10.60
CA TRP A 443 7.92 -1.87 -10.04
C TRP A 443 6.84 -0.77 -9.92
N ARG A 444 7.23 0.42 -9.45
CA ARG A 444 6.36 1.59 -9.36
C ARG A 444 5.95 2.12 -10.73
N ILE A 445 6.89 2.07 -11.67
CA ILE A 445 6.76 2.48 -13.06
C ILE A 445 5.68 1.65 -13.76
N PHE A 446 5.78 0.33 -13.63
CA PHE A 446 4.78 -0.59 -14.17
C PHE A 446 3.48 -0.58 -13.35
N SER A 447 3.38 0.29 -12.33
CA SER A 447 2.26 0.39 -11.40
C SER A 447 1.88 -0.95 -10.78
N PHE A 448 2.86 -1.83 -10.60
CA PHE A 448 2.62 -3.11 -9.97
C PHE A 448 2.26 -2.89 -8.49
N PRO A 449 1.26 -3.61 -7.96
CA PRO A 449 0.90 -3.46 -6.56
C PRO A 449 2.08 -3.87 -5.67
N ILE A 450 2.44 -3.01 -4.73
CA ILE A 450 3.48 -3.28 -3.73
C ILE A 450 2.89 -4.10 -2.56
N HIS A 451 1.57 -4.11 -2.43
CA HIS A 451 0.84 -4.97 -1.54
C HIS A 451 -0.47 -5.38 -2.21
N GLY A 452 -0.93 -6.60 -1.93
CA GLY A 452 -2.23 -7.08 -2.37
C GLY A 452 -2.87 -7.92 -1.28
N ARG A 453 -4.19 -7.81 -1.15
CA ARG A 453 -4.98 -8.63 -0.23
C ARG A 453 -6.22 -9.16 -0.93
N LYS A 454 -6.35 -10.48 -0.95
CA LYS A 454 -7.55 -11.18 -1.41
C LYS A 454 -7.99 -12.19 -0.34
N PRO A 455 -9.28 -12.23 0.06
CA PRO A 455 -10.39 -11.42 -0.44
C PRO A 455 -10.41 -9.99 0.13
N ALA A 456 -11.28 -9.13 -0.42
CA ALA A 456 -11.53 -7.81 0.15
C ALA A 456 -12.03 -7.94 1.61
N VAL A 457 -11.64 -6.99 2.48
CA VAL A 457 -12.16 -6.92 3.85
C VAL A 457 -12.86 -5.58 4.02
N GLU A 458 -14.14 -5.64 4.36
CA GLU A 458 -14.97 -4.48 4.66
C GLU A 458 -14.99 -4.27 6.17
N ARG A 459 -14.72 -3.04 6.62
CA ARG A 459 -14.86 -2.68 8.04
C ARG A 459 -16.32 -2.34 8.31
N LEU A 460 -16.92 -3.08 9.21
CA LEU A 460 -18.31 -2.92 9.60
C LEU A 460 -18.37 -2.13 10.90
N TYR A 461 -18.88 -0.90 10.77
CA TYR A 461 -19.15 -0.02 11.89
C TYR A 461 -20.51 -0.33 12.47
N PHE A 462 -20.67 -0.16 13.76
CA PHE A 462 -21.91 -0.33 14.50
C PHE A 462 -21.88 0.61 15.70
N HIS A 463 -23.06 0.92 16.23
CA HIS A 463 -23.26 1.85 17.32
C HIS A 463 -24.49 1.42 18.12
N CYS A 464 -24.62 1.90 19.35
CA CYS A 464 -25.88 1.75 20.09
C CYS A 464 -26.98 2.62 19.46
N GLU A 465 -28.23 2.32 19.83
CA GLU A 465 -29.39 3.08 19.38
C GLU A 465 -29.25 4.57 19.72
N GLY A 466 -29.50 5.44 18.75
CA GLY A 466 -29.32 6.90 18.88
C GLY A 466 -27.87 7.40 18.92
N GLN A 467 -26.85 6.52 18.92
CA GLN A 467 -25.44 6.90 19.05
C GLN A 467 -24.66 6.85 17.72
N ASN A 468 -25.33 7.13 16.59
CA ASN A 468 -24.70 7.19 15.29
C ASN A 468 -23.76 8.40 15.19
N SER A 469 -22.59 8.24 14.55
CA SER A 469 -21.64 9.34 14.38
C SER A 469 -22.10 10.29 13.27
N VAL A 470 -22.24 11.57 13.62
CA VAL A 470 -22.58 12.64 12.67
C VAL A 470 -21.33 13.46 12.37
N TYR A 471 -21.04 13.65 11.08
CA TYR A 471 -19.89 14.43 10.61
C TYR A 471 -20.38 15.77 10.05
N TYR A 472 -19.73 16.85 10.46
CA TYR A 472 -20.00 18.21 10.00
C TYR A 472 -18.69 19.00 9.88
N THR A 473 -18.72 20.10 9.14
CA THR A 473 -17.61 21.05 9.03
C THR A 473 -17.89 22.29 9.86
N ASP A 474 -16.87 23.10 10.16
CA ASP A 474 -17.02 24.33 10.95
C ASP A 474 -18.01 25.34 10.34
N PHE A 475 -18.31 25.21 9.05
CA PHE A 475 -19.23 26.09 8.32
C PHE A 475 -20.65 25.51 8.17
N ASP A 476 -20.88 24.26 8.58
CA ASP A 476 -22.19 23.63 8.47
C ASP A 476 -23.15 24.18 9.55
N ARG A 477 -24.36 24.60 9.14
CA ARG A 477 -25.42 24.97 10.09
C ARG A 477 -25.99 23.74 10.78
N ILE A 478 -26.14 23.80 12.10
CA ILE A 478 -26.61 22.67 12.93
C ILE A 478 -27.94 22.08 12.41
N ASN A 479 -28.93 22.92 12.12
CA ASN A 479 -30.24 22.43 11.62
C ASN A 479 -30.09 21.64 10.32
N THR A 480 -29.28 22.14 9.39
CA THR A 480 -28.97 21.46 8.12
C THR A 480 -28.21 20.15 8.34
N VAL A 481 -27.38 20.06 9.39
CA VAL A 481 -26.69 18.82 9.75
C VAL A 481 -27.67 17.78 10.30
N LEU A 482 -28.62 18.19 11.15
CA LEU A 482 -29.63 17.30 11.75
C LEU A 482 -30.63 16.77 10.73
N GLU A 483 -30.89 17.51 9.66
CA GLU A 483 -31.74 17.08 8.54
C GLU A 483 -31.08 16.03 7.63
N LYS A 484 -29.77 15.78 7.76
CA LYS A 484 -29.06 14.83 6.88
C LYS A 484 -29.56 13.39 7.17
N PRO A 485 -29.92 12.60 6.14
CA PRO A 485 -30.28 11.17 6.32
C PRO A 485 -29.19 10.35 7.00
N SER A 486 -27.92 10.78 6.95
CA SER A 486 -26.81 10.15 7.67
C SER A 486 -26.90 10.22 9.20
N VAL A 487 -27.80 11.04 9.75
CA VAL A 487 -28.03 11.15 11.20
C VAL A 487 -28.80 9.93 11.69
N THR A 488 -29.90 9.58 11.02
CA THR A 488 -30.79 8.49 11.41
C THR A 488 -30.43 7.16 10.77
N GLU A 489 -29.86 7.18 9.57
CA GLU A 489 -29.47 5.99 8.85
C GLU A 489 -27.96 5.76 8.97
N SER A 490 -27.55 4.51 9.01
CA SER A 490 -26.15 4.08 8.90
C SER A 490 -26.06 2.74 8.17
N MET A 491 -24.87 2.36 7.74
CA MET A 491 -24.64 1.01 7.18
C MET A 491 -25.14 -0.10 8.12
N PHE A 492 -25.10 0.16 9.43
CA PHE A 492 -25.57 -0.76 10.45
C PHE A 492 -27.10 -0.79 10.54
N THR A 493 -27.79 0.35 10.58
CA THR A 493 -29.26 0.35 10.67
C THR A 493 -29.92 -0.16 9.38
N SER A 494 -29.34 0.11 8.20
CA SER A 494 -29.82 -0.45 6.94
C SER A 494 -29.75 -1.99 6.89
N TRP A 495 -28.97 -2.63 7.76
CA TRP A 495 -28.96 -4.10 7.87
C TRP A 495 -30.31 -4.62 8.38
N PHE A 496 -30.97 -3.89 9.28
CA PHE A 496 -32.29 -4.23 9.80
C PHE A 496 -33.34 -4.21 8.69
N GLU A 497 -33.34 -3.13 7.89
CA GLU A 497 -34.21 -3.00 6.71
C GLU A 497 -33.97 -4.12 5.70
N ALA A 498 -32.71 -4.49 5.48
CA ALA A 498 -32.37 -5.60 4.60
C ALA A 498 -32.90 -6.94 5.11
N ASN A 499 -32.91 -7.17 6.44
CA ASN A 499 -33.49 -8.37 7.04
C ASN A 499 -35.02 -8.41 6.94
N CYS A 500 -35.70 -7.26 6.86
CA CYS A 500 -37.12 -7.18 6.52
C CYS A 500 -37.39 -7.52 5.06
N LYS A 501 -36.51 -7.08 4.15
CA LYS A 501 -36.70 -7.16 2.69
C LYS A 501 -36.28 -8.49 2.07
N TYR A 502 -35.20 -9.09 2.55
CA TYR A 502 -34.57 -10.24 1.92
C TYR A 502 -34.59 -11.47 2.85
N PRO A 503 -35.26 -12.58 2.49
CA PRO A 503 -35.26 -13.79 3.31
C PRO A 503 -33.85 -14.36 3.57
N GLU A 504 -32.96 -14.34 2.56
CA GLU A 504 -31.57 -14.84 2.71
C GLU A 504 -30.76 -14.02 3.74
N ALA A 505 -31.10 -12.74 3.93
CA ALA A 505 -30.43 -11.86 4.89
C ALA A 505 -30.61 -12.35 6.34
N GLN A 506 -31.76 -12.98 6.63
CA GLN A 506 -32.13 -13.43 7.97
C GLN A 506 -31.24 -14.56 8.50
N ASN A 507 -30.50 -15.25 7.63
CA ASN A 507 -29.60 -16.34 7.99
C ASN A 507 -28.15 -15.88 8.29
N LEU A 508 -27.87 -14.58 8.17
CA LEU A 508 -26.52 -14.02 8.26
C LEU A 508 -26.37 -13.14 9.49
N THR A 509 -25.27 -13.34 10.21
CA THR A 509 -24.79 -12.39 11.23
C THR A 509 -24.22 -11.14 10.54
N TYR A 510 -24.16 -9.99 11.23
CA TYR A 510 -23.65 -8.76 10.62
C TYR A 510 -22.25 -8.90 10.01
N SER A 511 -21.33 -9.58 10.71
CA SER A 511 -19.97 -9.86 10.23
C SER A 511 -19.90 -10.67 8.92
N LYS A 512 -20.88 -11.54 8.69
CA LYS A 512 -20.99 -12.39 7.49
C LYS A 512 -21.82 -11.73 6.39
N PHE A 513 -22.50 -10.63 6.66
CA PHE A 513 -23.46 -10.02 5.75
C PHE A 513 -22.84 -9.63 4.40
N VAL A 514 -21.64 -9.02 4.45
CA VAL A 514 -20.91 -8.58 3.24
C VAL A 514 -20.45 -9.72 2.32
N SER A 515 -20.51 -10.98 2.79
CA SER A 515 -20.22 -12.14 1.94
C SER A 515 -21.30 -12.34 0.88
N LYS A 516 -22.54 -11.93 1.17
CA LYS A 516 -23.73 -12.10 0.32
C LYS A 516 -24.38 -10.79 -0.11
N PHE A 517 -24.09 -9.69 0.56
CA PHE A 517 -24.65 -8.37 0.27
C PHE A 517 -23.56 -7.32 0.05
N VAL A 518 -23.90 -6.25 -0.68
CA VAL A 518 -23.06 -5.07 -0.91
C VAL A 518 -23.82 -3.82 -0.46
N TYR A 519 -23.17 -2.96 0.30
CA TYR A 519 -23.75 -1.69 0.73
C TYR A 519 -23.59 -0.63 -0.36
N VAL A 520 -24.71 -0.10 -0.85
CA VAL A 520 -24.75 0.93 -1.88
C VAL A 520 -24.78 2.30 -1.22
N LYS A 521 -23.60 2.87 -0.91
CA LYS A 521 -23.46 4.12 -0.13
C LYS A 521 -24.36 5.28 -0.59
N LYS A 522 -24.52 5.48 -1.91
CA LYS A 522 -25.37 6.54 -2.47
C LYS A 522 -26.85 6.38 -2.14
N LYS A 523 -27.33 5.14 -2.11
CA LYS A 523 -28.72 4.79 -1.82
C LYS A 523 -28.94 4.39 -0.35
N ARG A 524 -27.85 4.30 0.41
CA ARG A 524 -27.82 3.92 1.84
C ARG A 524 -28.55 2.61 2.13
N GLU A 525 -28.49 1.66 1.20
CA GLU A 525 -29.19 0.37 1.30
C GLU A 525 -28.24 -0.80 1.01
N TRP A 526 -28.58 -1.99 1.52
CA TRP A 526 -27.93 -3.23 1.15
C TRP A 526 -28.61 -3.89 -0.04
N LYS A 527 -27.81 -4.44 -0.96
CA LYS A 527 -28.31 -5.24 -2.09
C LYS A 527 -27.64 -6.60 -2.16
N PRO A 528 -28.34 -7.64 -2.65
CA PRO A 528 -27.72 -8.92 -2.96
C PRO A 528 -26.49 -8.74 -3.84
N ARG A 529 -25.40 -9.40 -3.44
CA ARG A 529 -24.12 -9.35 -4.13
C ARG A 529 -24.20 -10.21 -5.40
N GLN A 530 -23.90 -9.60 -6.54
CA GLN A 530 -23.90 -10.31 -7.82
C GLN A 530 -22.55 -11.01 -8.11
N LYS A 531 -21.42 -10.46 -7.64
CA LYS A 531 -20.07 -10.98 -7.92
C LYS A 531 -19.09 -10.74 -6.75
N GLY A 532 -18.05 -11.58 -6.69
CA GLY A 532 -16.94 -11.49 -5.74
C GLY A 532 -17.26 -12.02 -4.33
N TYR A 533 -16.27 -11.95 -3.43
CA TYR A 533 -16.40 -12.33 -2.02
C TYR A 533 -15.70 -11.28 -1.14
N THR A 534 -16.27 -10.98 0.02
CA THR A 534 -15.74 -9.98 0.96
C THR A 534 -15.91 -10.50 2.37
N ILE A 535 -14.88 -10.33 3.20
CA ILE A 535 -14.90 -10.65 4.63
C ILE A 535 -15.32 -9.40 5.40
N GLY A 536 -16.32 -9.52 6.26
CA GLY A 536 -16.71 -8.43 7.16
C GLY A 536 -15.88 -8.48 8.42
N ARG A 537 -15.37 -7.31 8.85
CA ARG A 537 -14.65 -7.17 10.11
C ARG A 537 -15.32 -6.10 10.96
N LEU A 538 -15.91 -6.54 12.07
CA LEU A 538 -16.39 -5.64 13.12
C LEU A 538 -15.21 -4.83 13.66
N ILE A 539 -15.44 -3.54 13.91
CA ILE A 539 -14.47 -2.69 14.60
C ILE A 539 -14.14 -3.26 15.99
N TRP A 540 -12.92 -2.99 16.45
CA TRP A 540 -12.52 -3.36 17.81
C TRP A 540 -13.17 -2.39 18.79
N VAL A 541 -13.72 -2.93 19.88
CA VAL A 541 -14.34 -2.18 20.97
C VAL A 541 -13.76 -2.73 22.26
N PRO A 542 -13.18 -1.89 23.14
CA PRO A 542 -12.68 -2.35 24.43
C PRO A 542 -13.84 -2.72 25.38
N PRO A 543 -13.66 -3.70 26.28
CA PRO A 543 -14.68 -4.06 27.28
C PRO A 543 -15.17 -2.88 28.13
N THR A 544 -14.29 -1.90 28.38
CA THR A 544 -14.59 -0.69 29.16
C THR A 544 -15.64 0.22 28.51
N THR A 545 -15.96 0.04 27.22
CA THR A 545 -17.01 0.82 26.53
C THR A 545 -18.43 0.35 26.88
N GLY A 546 -18.60 -0.70 27.68
CA GLY A 546 -19.90 -1.13 28.20
C GLY A 546 -20.83 -1.67 27.11
N GLU A 547 -22.02 -1.11 26.95
CA GLU A 547 -23.07 -1.63 26.04
C GLU A 547 -22.60 -1.82 24.60
N LEU A 548 -21.71 -0.96 24.10
CA LEU A 548 -21.17 -1.10 22.75
C LEU A 548 -20.30 -2.37 22.59
N TYR A 549 -19.59 -2.77 23.64
CA TYR A 549 -18.82 -4.01 23.66
C TYR A 549 -19.73 -5.24 23.65
N TYR A 550 -20.78 -5.22 24.48
CA TYR A 550 -21.75 -6.32 24.51
C TYR A 550 -22.54 -6.42 23.20
N LEU A 551 -22.93 -5.30 22.60
CA LEU A 551 -23.49 -5.27 21.24
C LEU A 551 -22.55 -5.94 20.24
N ARG A 552 -21.25 -5.63 20.27
CA ARG A 552 -20.26 -6.28 19.39
C ARG A 552 -20.26 -7.79 19.53
N LEU A 553 -20.35 -8.32 20.76
CA LEU A 553 -20.43 -9.77 21.01
C LEU A 553 -21.71 -10.35 20.42
N MET A 554 -22.86 -9.71 20.65
CA MET A 554 -24.14 -10.14 20.08
C MET A 554 -24.11 -10.19 18.54
N LEU A 555 -23.48 -9.21 17.88
CA LEU A 555 -23.37 -9.15 16.42
C LEU A 555 -22.57 -10.29 15.79
N THR A 556 -21.82 -11.05 16.58
CA THR A 556 -21.13 -12.27 16.11
C THR A 556 -22.02 -13.51 16.08
N HIS A 557 -23.20 -13.46 16.72
CA HIS A 557 -24.09 -14.61 16.89
C HIS A 557 -25.51 -14.36 16.37
N VAL A 558 -26.08 -13.18 16.61
CA VAL A 558 -27.44 -12.83 16.20
C VAL A 558 -27.55 -12.78 14.68
N LYS A 559 -28.58 -13.44 14.14
CA LYS A 559 -28.90 -13.49 12.71
C LYS A 559 -30.26 -12.86 12.47
N GLY A 560 -30.39 -12.14 11.36
CA GLY A 560 -31.66 -11.58 10.91
C GLY A 560 -32.40 -10.58 11.81
N PRO A 561 -31.75 -9.80 12.69
CA PRO A 561 -32.47 -8.83 13.50
C PRO A 561 -33.08 -7.74 12.61
N ARG A 562 -34.32 -7.34 12.90
CA ARG A 562 -35.03 -6.23 12.26
C ARG A 562 -35.05 -4.98 13.13
N SER A 563 -34.48 -5.07 14.34
CA SER A 563 -34.37 -3.95 15.27
C SER A 563 -33.25 -4.18 16.30
N TYR A 564 -32.92 -3.15 17.09
CA TYR A 564 -32.07 -3.31 18.28
C TYR A 564 -32.70 -4.23 19.33
N ASN A 565 -34.02 -4.25 19.47
CA ASN A 565 -34.72 -5.12 20.41
C ASN A 565 -34.57 -6.60 20.00
N ASP A 566 -34.56 -6.90 18.71
CA ASP A 566 -34.33 -8.25 18.20
C ASP A 566 -32.93 -8.73 18.56
N ILE A 567 -31.92 -7.84 18.54
CA ILE A 567 -30.57 -8.16 18.99
C ILE A 567 -30.55 -8.52 20.49
N LYS A 568 -31.37 -7.84 21.30
CA LYS A 568 -31.50 -8.10 22.75
C LYS A 568 -32.42 -9.26 23.09
N THR A 569 -32.98 -9.96 22.10
CA THR A 569 -33.91 -11.06 22.34
C THR A 569 -33.17 -12.39 22.27
N VAL A 570 -33.23 -13.18 23.36
CA VAL A 570 -32.59 -14.48 23.48
C VAL A 570 -33.63 -15.50 23.93
N ASN A 571 -33.79 -16.61 23.21
CA ASN A 571 -34.80 -17.64 23.50
C ASN A 571 -36.22 -17.06 23.71
N ASN A 572 -36.63 -16.12 22.84
CA ASN A 572 -37.90 -15.39 22.90
C ASN A 572 -38.11 -14.49 24.14
N VAL A 573 -37.07 -14.26 24.95
CA VAL A 573 -37.08 -13.30 26.06
C VAL A 573 -36.34 -12.04 25.63
N LYS A 574 -37.02 -10.89 25.71
CA LYS A 574 -36.42 -9.58 25.46
C LYS A 574 -35.71 -9.09 26.72
N TYR A 575 -34.44 -8.74 26.61
CA TYR A 575 -33.65 -8.15 27.68
C TYR A 575 -33.54 -6.63 27.52
N ASP A 576 -33.36 -5.92 28.64
CA ASP A 576 -33.25 -4.46 28.65
C ASP A 576 -31.94 -3.98 28.03
N THR A 577 -30.84 -4.69 28.32
CA THR A 577 -29.47 -4.36 27.90
C THR A 577 -28.86 -5.44 27.02
N PHE A 578 -27.88 -5.08 26.17
CA PHE A 578 -27.10 -6.07 25.41
C PHE A 578 -26.28 -6.94 26.35
N ARG A 579 -25.86 -6.39 27.49
CA ARG A 579 -25.15 -7.12 28.53
C ARG A 579 -25.97 -8.29 29.08
N ASP A 580 -27.22 -8.06 29.44
CA ASP A 580 -28.07 -9.12 30.01
C ASP A 580 -28.41 -10.18 28.96
N ALA A 581 -28.59 -9.77 27.70
CA ALA A 581 -28.70 -10.70 26.58
C ALA A 581 -27.42 -11.56 26.40
N CYS A 582 -26.22 -10.96 26.51
CA CYS A 582 -24.94 -11.69 26.51
C CYS A 582 -24.85 -12.68 27.68
N PHE A 583 -25.31 -12.31 28.87
CA PHE A 583 -25.35 -13.20 30.03
C PHE A 583 -26.28 -14.39 29.78
N ALA A 584 -27.48 -14.14 29.24
CA ALA A 584 -28.42 -15.20 28.87
C ALA A 584 -27.90 -16.13 27.77
N MET A 585 -27.07 -15.63 26.86
CA MET A 585 -26.35 -16.44 25.85
C MET A 585 -25.13 -17.18 26.41
N GLY A 586 -24.74 -16.95 27.67
CA GLY A 586 -23.56 -17.54 28.30
C GLY A 586 -22.22 -16.96 27.82
N PHE A 587 -22.21 -15.76 27.22
CA PHE A 587 -20.98 -15.10 26.76
C PHE A 587 -20.16 -14.49 27.90
N ILE A 588 -20.80 -14.20 29.03
CA ILE A 588 -20.18 -13.61 30.21
C ILE A 588 -20.54 -14.42 31.46
N GLY A 589 -19.54 -14.69 32.31
CA GLY A 589 -19.70 -15.37 33.58
C GLY A 589 -20.32 -14.48 34.66
N ASP A 590 -20.62 -15.06 35.81
CA ASP A 590 -20.97 -14.27 36.99
C ASP A 590 -19.73 -13.84 37.79
N ASP A 591 -19.89 -12.82 38.63
CA ASP A 591 -18.78 -12.25 39.40
C ASP A 591 -18.62 -12.89 40.79
N ARG A 592 -19.09 -14.13 40.96
CA ARG A 592 -19.03 -14.81 42.27
C ARG A 592 -17.59 -15.01 42.73
N GLU A 593 -16.67 -15.25 41.80
CA GLU A 593 -15.25 -15.40 42.08
C GLU A 593 -14.64 -14.14 42.71
N PHE A 594 -15.01 -12.95 42.24
CA PHE A 594 -14.53 -11.68 42.81
C PHE A 594 -15.14 -11.43 44.19
N ILE A 595 -16.42 -11.75 44.37
CA ILE A 595 -17.08 -11.65 45.69
C ILE A 595 -16.44 -12.62 46.68
N ALA A 596 -16.17 -13.86 46.26
CA ALA A 596 -15.50 -14.88 47.07
C ALA A 596 -14.08 -14.45 47.44
N ALA A 597 -13.30 -13.95 46.48
CA ALA A 597 -11.93 -13.46 46.72
C ALA A 597 -11.87 -12.30 47.72
N ILE A 598 -12.81 -11.35 47.66
CA ILE A 598 -12.87 -10.24 48.63
C ILE A 598 -13.25 -10.77 50.03
N LYS A 599 -14.21 -11.71 50.10
CA LYS A 599 -14.58 -12.36 51.37
C LYS A 599 -13.44 -13.17 51.96
N GLU A 600 -12.68 -13.88 51.13
CA GLU A 600 -11.51 -14.65 51.56
C GLU A 600 -10.41 -13.72 52.07
N ALA A 601 -10.06 -12.68 51.31
CA ALA A 601 -9.06 -11.68 51.70
C ALA A 601 -9.41 -10.97 53.02
N ASN A 602 -10.70 -10.81 53.35
CA ASN A 602 -11.13 -10.20 54.60
C ASN A 602 -10.73 -10.99 55.86
N HIS A 603 -10.42 -12.28 55.73
CA HIS A 603 -9.99 -13.08 56.89
C HIS A 603 -8.58 -12.74 57.36
N TRP A 604 -7.75 -12.13 56.51
CA TRP A 604 -6.33 -11.86 56.80
C TRP A 604 -5.86 -10.45 56.41
N GLY A 605 -6.62 -9.71 55.62
CA GLY A 605 -6.30 -8.36 55.15
C GLY A 605 -7.14 -7.28 55.83
N SER A 606 -6.59 -6.08 55.99
CA SER A 606 -7.30 -4.93 56.55
C SER A 606 -8.30 -4.33 55.56
N GLY A 607 -9.28 -3.56 56.04
CA GLY A 607 -10.21 -2.82 55.16
C GLY A 607 -9.49 -1.93 54.13
N GLN A 608 -8.31 -1.37 54.46
CA GLN A 608 -7.49 -0.62 53.50
C GLN A 608 -6.96 -1.50 52.37
N TYR A 609 -6.48 -2.70 52.71
CA TYR A 609 -6.04 -3.69 51.73
C TYR A 609 -7.20 -4.13 50.83
N LEU A 610 -8.38 -4.39 51.40
CA LEU A 610 -9.56 -4.76 50.61
C LEU A 610 -10.00 -3.67 49.65
N ARG A 611 -9.92 -2.38 50.05
CA ARG A 611 -10.20 -1.25 49.15
C ARG A 611 -9.23 -1.20 47.97
N LEU A 612 -7.94 -1.41 48.21
CA LEU A 612 -6.93 -1.50 47.15
C LEU A 612 -7.17 -2.69 46.23
N LEU A 613 -7.47 -3.87 46.79
CA LEU A 613 -7.80 -5.07 46.04
C LEU A 613 -9.01 -4.85 45.12
N PHE A 614 -10.08 -4.25 45.65
CA PHE A 614 -11.28 -3.92 44.87
C PHE A 614 -10.95 -2.96 43.73
N VAL A 615 -10.13 -1.91 43.98
CA VAL A 615 -9.66 -1.00 42.92
C VAL A 615 -8.84 -1.73 41.86
N HIS A 616 -7.94 -2.65 42.24
CA HIS A 616 -7.19 -3.46 41.28
C HIS A 616 -8.10 -4.33 40.40
N MET A 617 -9.13 -4.94 40.98
CA MET A 617 -10.11 -5.73 40.22
C MET A 617 -10.97 -4.86 39.29
N LEU A 618 -11.25 -3.60 39.65
CA LEU A 618 -11.91 -2.64 38.76
C LEU A 618 -11.00 -2.23 37.59
N LEU A 619 -9.73 -1.94 37.89
CA LEU A 619 -8.74 -1.51 36.90
C LEU A 619 -8.37 -2.63 35.92
N SER A 620 -8.50 -3.90 36.31
CA SER A 620 -8.26 -5.04 35.41
C SER A 620 -9.32 -5.17 34.31
N GLY A 621 -10.49 -4.53 34.47
CA GLY A 621 -11.61 -4.64 33.54
C GLY A 621 -12.25 -6.04 33.50
N SER A 622 -12.01 -6.86 34.52
CA SER A 622 -12.47 -8.27 34.57
C SER A 622 -13.80 -8.44 35.30
N ILE A 623 -14.19 -7.50 36.17
CA ILE A 623 -15.48 -7.55 36.86
C ILE A 623 -16.61 -7.16 35.90
N ASN A 624 -17.59 -8.05 35.72
CA ASN A 624 -18.73 -7.84 34.83
C ASN A 624 -19.82 -6.95 35.47
N ARG A 625 -20.05 -7.01 36.80
CA ARG A 625 -20.99 -6.17 37.58
C ARG A 625 -20.32 -5.50 38.79
N PRO A 626 -19.51 -4.44 38.58
CA PRO A 626 -18.84 -3.72 39.66
C PRO A 626 -19.75 -3.31 40.81
N ARG A 627 -20.96 -2.80 40.49
CA ARG A 627 -21.95 -2.40 41.50
C ARG A 627 -22.52 -3.56 42.31
N HIS A 628 -22.65 -4.73 41.71
CA HIS A 628 -23.13 -5.93 42.40
C HIS A 628 -22.05 -6.49 43.33
N VAL A 629 -20.80 -6.53 42.86
CA VAL A 629 -19.66 -6.91 43.71
C VAL A 629 -19.53 -5.93 44.87
N TRP A 630 -19.63 -4.61 44.59
CA TRP A 630 -19.66 -3.57 45.62
C TRP A 630 -20.79 -3.78 46.63
N SER A 631 -22.05 -3.92 46.20
CA SER A 631 -23.16 -4.07 47.15
C SER A 631 -23.07 -5.33 48.02
N LYS A 632 -22.39 -6.37 47.54
CA LYS A 632 -22.14 -7.60 48.30
C LYS A 632 -20.92 -7.53 49.22
N THR A 633 -20.05 -6.54 49.07
CA THR A 633 -18.76 -6.47 49.79
C THR A 633 -18.46 -5.13 50.46
N CYS A 634 -19.30 -4.10 50.26
CA CYS A 634 -19.08 -2.74 50.75
C CYS A 634 -18.92 -2.65 52.28
N HIS A 635 -19.66 -3.47 53.03
CA HIS A 635 -19.55 -3.54 54.48
C HIS A 635 -18.16 -4.04 54.95
N LEU A 636 -17.52 -4.94 54.20
CA LEU A 636 -16.15 -5.41 54.48
C LEU A 636 -15.13 -4.32 54.10
N LEU A 637 -15.38 -3.63 52.99
CA LEU A 637 -14.55 -2.54 52.49
C LEU A 637 -14.62 -1.29 53.38
N ALA A 638 -15.65 -1.15 54.21
CA ALA A 638 -15.83 -0.03 55.13
C ALA A 638 -14.99 -0.15 56.41
N ASP A 639 -14.39 -1.32 56.66
CA ASP A 639 -13.60 -1.57 57.86
C ASP A 639 -12.41 -0.58 58.00
N GLY A 640 -12.17 -0.14 59.22
CA GLY A 640 -11.14 0.85 59.58
C GLY A 640 -11.40 2.30 59.18
N ILE A 641 -12.45 2.63 58.42
CA ILE A 641 -12.75 4.02 58.00
C ILE A 641 -13.16 4.88 59.20
N LEU A 642 -14.06 4.39 60.04
CA LEU A 642 -14.51 5.11 61.24
C LEU A 642 -13.35 5.41 62.18
N TYR A 643 -12.52 4.40 62.44
CA TYR A 643 -11.31 4.54 63.27
C TYR A 643 -10.34 5.58 62.71
N ALA A 644 -10.11 5.58 61.39
CA ALA A 644 -9.24 6.56 60.73
C ALA A 644 -9.80 7.99 60.86
N GLN A 645 -11.11 8.18 60.69
CA GLN A 645 -11.76 9.49 60.80
C GLN A 645 -11.79 10.01 62.25
N GLN A 646 -12.07 9.14 63.22
CA GLN A 646 -11.98 9.48 64.65
C GLN A 646 -10.55 9.92 65.05
N ARG A 647 -9.53 9.29 64.46
CA ARG A 647 -8.13 9.70 64.64
C ARG A 647 -7.81 11.04 63.99
N ILE A 648 -8.25 11.26 62.75
CA ILE A 648 -8.00 12.52 62.02
C ILE A 648 -8.68 13.70 62.72
N ALA A 649 -9.92 13.52 63.17
CA ALA A 649 -10.70 14.57 63.82
C ALA A 649 -10.39 14.71 65.33
N ASN A 650 -9.51 13.85 65.88
CA ASN A 650 -9.23 13.73 67.31
C ASN A 650 -10.50 13.67 68.19
N ASN A 651 -11.56 13.05 67.68
CA ASN A 651 -12.87 12.98 68.32
C ASN A 651 -13.38 11.54 68.28
N ARG A 652 -13.35 10.87 69.43
CA ARG A 652 -13.81 9.47 69.58
C ARG A 652 -15.34 9.32 69.54
N GLY A 653 -16.10 10.41 69.63
CA GLY A 653 -17.56 10.41 69.59
C GLY A 653 -18.16 10.44 68.18
N ILE A 654 -17.33 10.44 67.13
CA ILE A 654 -17.83 10.37 65.75
C ILE A 654 -18.44 8.99 65.52
N ILE A 655 -19.68 8.96 65.03
CA ILE A 655 -20.41 7.76 64.63
C ILE A 655 -20.92 8.00 63.20
N PHE A 656 -20.71 7.05 62.30
CA PHE A 656 -21.35 7.07 60.99
C PHE A 656 -22.67 6.30 61.04
N PRO A 657 -23.73 6.76 60.35
CA PRO A 657 -24.92 5.94 60.15
C PRO A 657 -24.51 4.64 59.45
N ILE A 658 -25.02 3.50 59.94
CA ILE A 658 -24.77 2.18 59.34
C ILE A 658 -25.32 2.21 57.90
N LEU A 659 -24.47 1.85 56.93
CA LEU A 659 -24.79 1.78 55.49
C LEU A 659 -25.64 0.56 55.13
#